data_AF-A0A2R4KWI3-F1
#
_entry.id   AF-A0A2R4KWI3-F1
#
_cell.length_a   1.000
_cell.length_b   1.000
_cell.length_c   1.000
_cell.angle_alpha   90.00
_cell.angle_beta   90.00
_cell.angle_gamma   90.00
#
_symmetry.space_group_name_H-M   'P 1'
#
loop_
_entity.id
_entity.type
_entity.pdbx_description
1 polymer ?
#
loop_
_entity_poly.entity_id
_entity_poly.type
_entity_poly.pdbx_seq_one_letter_code
_entity_poly.pdbx_strand_id
1 'polypeptide(L)'
;MLRFVSKTICLSLIGLFNPLEAFQKHQKDGFFIEAGFETGLLEGAQTKEEETAQNTQKIQKNPLTHTQTKEQPKEQNKSDTATPQSVYGRYYILQSTILKNATALFTTDNIENGLTFYSQNPVYANMVNGSVTIQNFLPYDLNNVELSFKDAQGKVVNLGVIETIPKDSQIILPASLFNDSEFEQADSFNYQQLQATATQFSDANTQSLFEKLSKITTNVTMSYENADTNNFKGNCNDCVSDFTPQTAEELTNLMLDMIAVFDSKSWEEAVLNAPFQFSNSPSECGSDFPKCVNPFNNGRVAPIYEKYVLTPQSVIDAFRRAINLEVNIMKSGFLGLGYELDDNDGNLGIAASALNPEKLFGKNLNKVAILALRDIIHEYGHTLGYTHNGNMTYQRVRLCQEGNGPEVRCEGGHEVEKNGKEELEFSNGHEVRDHDGYDYNVCSRFGGKNQPAFPSNYPNSIYTNCAQVPAGLIGVTTAIWQQLINQNALPINFANLNSQANYLDASLNASAFVGSVFNAFNQSFLTSSISQSFRSPILGVNVKIGYQHYFNDYIGLAYYGIIKYNYAQANDEKIQQLSYGGGMDVLFDFITTYTSKKQDNPTKKVFASSFGVFGGLRGLYNSYYVFSQVKGSGNLDIVTGFNYRYKHSKYSVGISVPLIQSDIKIASNNGIYADSVVLNEGGSHFKVFFNYGWIF
;
A
#
# COMPACT_ATOMS: atom_id res chain seq x y z
N MET A 1 -1.32 16.71 47.81
CA MET A 1 -2.59 17.31 48.26
C MET A 1 -3.75 16.30 48.10
N LEU A 2 -3.59 15.07 48.61
CA LEU A 2 -4.51 13.93 48.38
C LEU A 2 -5.12 13.38 49.69
N ARG A 3 -5.22 14.22 50.73
CA ARG A 3 -5.72 13.82 52.07
C ARG A 3 -7.03 14.48 52.52
N PHE A 4 -7.72 15.23 51.65
CA PHE A 4 -8.93 15.97 52.04
C PHE A 4 -10.15 15.81 51.10
N VAL A 5 -10.27 14.72 50.34
CA VAL A 5 -11.53 14.44 49.63
C VAL A 5 -12.43 13.61 50.56
N SER A 6 -13.29 14.32 51.28
CA SER A 6 -14.28 13.79 52.24
C SER A 6 -15.32 12.89 51.57
N LYS A 7 -15.74 11.84 52.29
CA LYS A 7 -16.82 10.88 51.95
C LYS A 7 -18.17 11.53 51.60
N THR A 8 -18.34 12.82 51.85
CA THR A 8 -19.59 13.56 51.63
C THR A 8 -19.91 13.81 50.15
N ILE A 9 -18.91 13.91 49.26
CA ILE A 9 -19.13 14.18 47.82
C ILE A 9 -19.68 12.96 47.08
N CYS A 10 -19.30 11.74 47.50
CA CYS A 10 -19.85 10.51 46.92
C CYS A 10 -21.34 10.29 47.25
N LEU A 11 -21.84 10.83 48.36
CA LEU A 11 -23.26 10.72 48.72
C LEU A 11 -24.12 11.84 48.11
N SER A 12 -23.56 13.02 47.82
CA SER A 12 -24.30 14.11 47.18
C SER A 12 -24.52 13.90 45.67
N LEU A 13 -23.64 13.15 44.98
CA LEU A 13 -23.84 12.81 43.55
C LEU A 13 -24.90 11.72 43.30
N ILE A 14 -25.27 10.95 44.33
CA ILE A 14 -26.33 9.92 44.21
C ILE A 14 -27.72 10.54 44.33
N GLY A 15 -27.85 11.73 44.91
CA GLY A 15 -29.14 12.41 45.16
C GLY A 15 -29.79 13.10 43.95
N LEU A 16 -29.13 13.17 42.79
CA LEU A 16 -29.68 13.79 41.57
C LEU A 16 -30.36 12.79 40.62
N PHE A 17 -30.42 11.50 40.98
CA PHE A 17 -31.01 10.46 40.13
C PHE A 17 -32.27 9.86 40.77
N ASN A 18 -33.37 10.61 40.75
CA ASN A 18 -34.71 10.03 40.86
C ASN A 18 -35.36 10.07 39.47
N PRO A 19 -35.27 9.01 38.64
CA PRO A 19 -36.14 8.90 37.49
C PRO A 19 -37.55 8.56 37.96
N LEU A 20 -38.49 9.42 37.57
CA LEU A 20 -39.93 9.14 37.60
C LEU A 20 -40.18 7.73 37.01
N GLU A 21 -40.72 6.84 37.83
CA GLU A 21 -41.17 5.51 37.44
C GLU A 21 -42.39 5.61 36.52
N ALA A 22 -42.24 5.29 35.22
CA ALA A 22 -43.32 4.80 34.35
C ALA A 22 -42.87 4.52 32.89
N PHE A 23 -41.71 3.90 32.62
CA PHE A 23 -41.45 3.31 31.30
C PHE A 23 -40.67 2.01 31.44
N GLN A 24 -41.05 1.00 30.65
CA GLN A 24 -40.47 -0.33 30.63
C GLN A 24 -38.95 -0.21 30.35
N LYS A 25 -38.11 -0.46 31.36
CA LYS A 25 -36.64 -0.29 31.27
C LYS A 25 -36.08 -1.07 30.07
N HIS A 26 -35.45 -0.39 29.13
CA HIS A 26 -34.86 -1.02 27.96
C HIS A 26 -33.67 -1.89 28.40
N GLN A 27 -33.40 -3.03 27.73
CA GLN A 27 -32.29 -3.91 28.13
C GLN A 27 -30.91 -3.26 27.98
N LYS A 28 -30.85 -2.14 27.25
CA LYS A 28 -29.65 -1.32 27.06
C LYS A 28 -29.51 -0.20 28.09
N ASP A 29 -30.51 0.00 28.95
CA ASP A 29 -30.46 0.99 30.01
C ASP A 29 -29.52 0.55 31.12
N GLY A 30 -28.75 1.50 31.64
CA GLY A 30 -27.88 1.19 32.76
C GLY A 30 -27.00 2.36 33.16
N PHE A 31 -26.49 2.26 34.39
CA PHE A 31 -25.42 3.13 34.84
C PHE A 31 -24.13 2.68 34.17
N PHE A 32 -23.30 3.63 33.75
CA PHE A 32 -22.01 3.29 33.16
C PHE A 32 -20.88 4.05 33.85
N ILE A 33 -19.73 3.39 33.87
CA ILE A 33 -18.44 3.99 34.24
C ILE A 33 -17.49 3.71 33.09
N GLU A 34 -16.90 4.77 32.53
CA GLU A 34 -15.89 4.70 31.48
C GLU A 34 -14.62 5.39 31.95
N ALA A 35 -13.47 4.83 31.62
CA ALA A 35 -12.18 5.47 31.77
C ALA A 35 -11.38 5.33 30.48
N GLY A 36 -10.55 6.31 30.19
CA GLY A 36 -9.87 6.37 28.91
C GLY A 36 -8.74 7.37 28.88
N PHE A 37 -8.10 7.43 27.74
CA PHE A 37 -7.07 8.42 27.43
C PHE A 37 -7.59 9.39 26.38
N GLU A 38 -7.11 10.63 26.45
CA GLU A 38 -7.33 11.63 25.42
C GLU A 38 -6.00 12.23 24.97
N THR A 39 -5.92 12.60 23.70
CA THR A 39 -4.77 13.28 23.11
C THR A 39 -5.26 14.41 22.22
N GLY A 40 -4.41 15.40 22.00
CA GLY A 40 -4.72 16.57 21.19
C GLY A 40 -3.52 17.51 21.14
N LEU A 41 -3.72 18.68 20.55
CA LEU A 41 -2.68 19.69 20.43
C LEU A 41 -3.00 20.87 21.34
N LEU A 42 -2.03 21.28 22.17
CA LEU A 42 -2.08 22.54 22.92
C LEU A 42 -1.29 23.59 22.15
N GLU A 43 -1.94 24.70 21.80
CA GLU A 43 -1.28 25.84 21.17
C GLU A 43 -1.29 27.05 22.10
N GLY A 44 -0.23 27.83 22.06
CA GLY A 44 -0.13 29.04 22.85
C GLY A 44 1.09 29.89 22.52
N ALA A 45 1.17 31.09 23.06
CA ALA A 45 2.32 31.98 22.94
C ALA A 45 2.99 32.18 24.31
N GLN A 46 4.32 32.21 24.35
CA GLN A 46 5.07 32.49 25.57
C GLN A 46 5.95 33.73 25.38
N THR A 47 5.85 34.69 26.30
CA THR A 47 6.64 35.93 26.30
C THR A 47 7.48 35.98 27.57
N LYS A 48 8.77 36.29 27.41
CA LYS A 48 9.73 36.47 28.51
C LYS A 48 10.34 37.87 28.39
N GLU A 49 9.99 38.78 29.29
CA GLU A 49 10.53 40.15 29.30
C GLU A 49 11.41 40.39 30.53
N GLU A 50 12.57 41.01 30.33
CA GLU A 50 13.51 41.39 31.39
C GLU A 50 13.20 42.84 31.82
N GLU A 51 12.79 43.07 33.07
CA GLU A 51 12.45 44.41 33.56
C GLU A 51 13.73 45.26 33.68
N THR A 52 14.01 46.08 32.65
CA THR A 52 15.10 47.07 32.73
C THR A 52 14.57 48.41 33.25
N ALA A 53 15.08 48.84 34.42
CA ALA A 53 14.77 50.12 35.03
C ALA A 53 15.44 51.32 34.32
N GLN A 54 14.66 52.39 34.11
CA GLN A 54 15.01 53.82 34.02
C GLN A 54 16.23 54.28 33.18
N ASN A 55 16.02 55.13 32.15
CA ASN A 55 16.16 56.60 32.27
C ASN A 55 15.97 57.39 30.96
N THR A 56 15.57 58.64 31.15
CA THR A 56 15.22 59.71 30.20
C THR A 56 16.44 60.32 29.48
N GLN A 57 16.28 60.87 28.26
CA GLN A 57 16.57 62.30 27.96
C GLN A 57 16.13 62.76 26.55
N LYS A 58 15.73 64.04 26.52
CA LYS A 58 15.12 64.84 25.43
C LYS A 58 16.15 65.39 24.43
N ILE A 59 15.69 65.84 23.24
CA ILE A 59 15.90 67.15 22.54
C ILE A 59 15.50 66.95 21.05
N GLN A 60 14.43 67.51 20.45
CA GLN A 60 13.99 68.88 20.07
C GLN A 60 14.23 69.28 18.58
N LYS A 61 13.11 69.54 17.87
CA LYS A 61 12.79 70.54 16.79
C LYS A 61 13.09 70.31 15.27
N ASN A 62 11.98 70.06 14.53
CA ASN A 62 11.32 70.85 13.42
C ASN A 62 12.01 71.14 12.05
N PRO A 63 11.30 71.54 10.96
CA PRO A 63 10.17 70.92 10.21
C PRO A 63 10.26 71.09 8.64
N LEU A 64 9.26 70.58 7.88
CA LEU A 64 8.92 70.76 6.44
C LEU A 64 9.75 70.08 5.32
N THR A 65 9.12 69.21 4.51
CA THR A 65 8.55 69.54 3.18
C THR A 65 7.68 68.40 2.62
N HIS A 66 6.58 68.77 1.95
CA HIS A 66 5.65 67.89 1.22
C HIS A 66 6.30 67.17 0.03
N THR A 67 5.83 65.97 -0.33
CA THR A 67 5.13 65.70 -1.62
C THR A 67 4.38 64.36 -1.54
N GLN A 68 3.10 64.36 -1.90
CA GLN A 68 2.29 63.16 -2.12
C GLN A 68 2.64 62.56 -3.50
N THR A 69 2.93 61.27 -3.57
CA THR A 69 2.75 60.49 -4.79
C THR A 69 2.26 59.10 -4.41
N LYS A 70 1.13 58.71 -5.01
CA LYS A 70 0.50 57.40 -4.86
C LYS A 70 1.43 56.32 -5.44
N GLU A 71 1.86 55.37 -4.63
CA GLU A 71 2.32 54.06 -5.10
C GLU A 71 1.56 52.96 -4.35
N GLN A 72 1.15 51.96 -5.12
CA GLN A 72 0.40 50.77 -4.74
C GLN A 72 1.08 50.00 -3.59
N PRO A 73 0.33 49.19 -2.81
CA PRO A 73 0.93 48.35 -1.79
C PRO A 73 1.84 47.32 -2.47
N LYS A 74 3.13 47.36 -2.14
CA LYS A 74 4.05 46.24 -2.40
C LYS A 74 3.57 45.04 -1.60
N GLU A 75 3.24 43.97 -2.32
CA GLU A 75 3.05 42.62 -1.81
C GLU A 75 4.18 42.26 -0.85
N GLN A 76 3.80 41.99 0.38
CA GLN A 76 4.65 41.39 1.38
C GLN A 76 4.54 39.87 1.13
N ASN A 77 5.57 39.29 0.52
CA ASN A 77 5.68 37.86 0.22
C ASN A 77 5.37 37.02 1.46
N LYS A 78 4.16 36.47 1.50
CA LYS A 78 3.70 35.44 2.41
C LYS A 78 4.13 34.11 1.80
N SER A 79 5.03 33.38 2.46
CA SER A 79 5.40 32.04 2.03
C SER A 79 4.26 31.09 2.38
N ASP A 80 3.26 30.97 1.50
CA ASP A 80 2.17 30.00 1.61
C ASP A 80 2.72 28.58 1.41
N THR A 81 2.62 27.71 2.42
CA THR A 81 2.89 26.28 2.24
C THR A 81 1.72 25.65 1.52
N ALA A 82 1.93 25.27 0.27
CA ALA A 82 0.92 24.71 -0.62
C ALA A 82 0.40 23.34 -0.10
N THR A 83 -0.92 23.19 0.09
CA THR A 83 -1.63 21.90 0.27
C THR A 83 -2.18 21.39 -1.07
N PRO A 84 -2.46 20.08 -1.25
CA PRO A 84 -3.07 19.56 -2.48
C PRO A 84 -4.35 20.32 -2.86
N GLN A 85 -5.23 20.56 -1.88
CA GLN A 85 -6.48 21.31 -2.08
C GLN A 85 -6.22 22.76 -2.47
N SER A 86 -5.16 23.40 -1.95
CA SER A 86 -4.82 24.78 -2.34
C SER A 86 -4.19 24.88 -3.73
N VAL A 87 -3.48 23.83 -4.18
CA VAL A 87 -2.82 23.77 -5.49
C VAL A 87 -3.78 23.39 -6.59
N TYR A 88 -4.56 22.34 -6.37
CA TYR A 88 -5.44 21.76 -7.38
C TYR A 88 -6.89 22.26 -7.26
N GLY A 89 -7.26 22.87 -6.14
CA GLY A 89 -8.57 23.49 -5.94
C GLY A 89 -9.71 22.51 -6.16
N ARG A 90 -10.62 22.87 -7.07
CA ARG A 90 -11.80 22.06 -7.42
C ARG A 90 -11.46 20.72 -8.10
N TYR A 91 -10.24 20.56 -8.61
CA TYR A 91 -9.78 19.35 -9.29
C TYR A 91 -9.08 18.36 -8.36
N TYR A 92 -9.10 18.64 -7.05
CA TYR A 92 -8.73 17.69 -6.02
C TYR A 92 -9.96 16.89 -5.58
N ILE A 93 -10.00 15.61 -5.92
CA ILE A 93 -11.13 14.72 -5.67
C ILE A 93 -10.89 13.98 -4.34
N LEU A 94 -11.75 14.27 -3.35
CA LEU A 94 -11.63 13.79 -1.97
C LEU A 94 -12.01 12.30 -1.81
N GLN A 95 -11.29 11.60 -0.93
CA GLN A 95 -11.45 10.19 -0.59
C GLN A 95 -12.90 9.80 -0.29
N SER A 96 -13.66 10.67 0.41
CA SER A 96 -15.06 10.42 0.78
C SER A 96 -15.96 10.16 -0.43
N THR A 97 -15.64 10.78 -1.56
CA THR A 97 -16.32 10.53 -2.84
C THR A 97 -16.05 9.12 -3.23
N ILE A 98 -14.76 8.91 -3.29
CA ILE A 98 -14.24 8.00 -4.25
C ILE A 98 -14.55 6.61 -3.73
N LEU A 99 -14.45 6.42 -2.41
CA LEU A 99 -14.82 5.18 -1.75
C LEU A 99 -16.30 4.80 -1.93
N LYS A 100 -17.23 5.74 -2.19
CA LYS A 100 -18.63 5.38 -2.48
C LYS A 100 -18.81 4.82 -3.89
N ASN A 101 -17.92 5.18 -4.81
CA ASN A 101 -17.97 4.80 -6.21
C ASN A 101 -16.91 3.74 -6.58
N ALA A 102 -16.15 3.27 -5.59
CA ALA A 102 -15.13 2.25 -5.76
C ALA A 102 -15.74 0.85 -5.55
N THR A 103 -15.46 -0.06 -6.47
CA THR A 103 -15.80 -1.49 -6.40
C THR A 103 -14.55 -2.33 -6.58
N ALA A 104 -14.61 -3.63 -6.24
CA ALA A 104 -13.54 -4.55 -6.59
C ALA A 104 -13.33 -4.60 -8.11
N LEU A 105 -12.06 -4.61 -8.54
CA LEU A 105 -11.67 -4.72 -9.95
C LEU A 105 -11.76 -6.17 -10.42
N PHE A 106 -11.12 -7.08 -9.70
CA PHE A 106 -11.15 -8.50 -10.01
C PHE A 106 -12.48 -9.09 -9.53
N THR A 107 -13.45 -9.16 -10.43
CA THR A 107 -14.75 -9.81 -10.23
C THR A 107 -15.01 -10.73 -11.40
N THR A 108 -15.82 -11.78 -11.20
CA THR A 108 -16.26 -12.65 -12.28
C THR A 108 -16.90 -11.83 -13.40
N ASP A 109 -17.79 -10.90 -13.06
CA ASP A 109 -18.45 -10.02 -14.01
C ASP A 109 -17.45 -9.18 -14.84
N ASN A 110 -16.45 -8.56 -14.22
CA ASN A 110 -15.50 -7.74 -14.97
C ASN A 110 -14.63 -8.60 -15.90
N ILE A 111 -14.21 -9.78 -15.44
CA ILE A 111 -13.41 -10.73 -16.24
C ILE A 111 -14.22 -11.19 -17.47
N GLU A 112 -15.46 -11.63 -17.28
CA GLU A 112 -16.35 -12.04 -18.38
C GLU A 112 -16.66 -10.91 -19.36
N ASN A 113 -16.60 -9.66 -18.91
CA ASN A 113 -16.81 -8.47 -19.74
C ASN A 113 -15.51 -7.89 -20.34
N GLY A 114 -14.45 -8.68 -20.45
CA GLY A 114 -13.24 -8.32 -21.18
C GLY A 114 -12.27 -7.44 -20.40
N LEU A 115 -12.12 -7.68 -19.08
CA LEU A 115 -11.07 -7.04 -18.29
C LEU A 115 -9.71 -7.18 -19.01
N THR A 116 -8.97 -6.08 -19.13
CA THR A 116 -7.68 -6.06 -19.82
C THR A 116 -6.66 -5.32 -18.98
N PHE A 117 -5.53 -5.96 -18.72
CA PHE A 117 -4.40 -5.37 -18.01
C PHE A 117 -3.35 -4.86 -19.00
N TYR A 118 -2.79 -3.68 -18.70
CA TYR A 118 -1.73 -3.05 -19.49
C TYR A 118 -0.50 -2.83 -18.61
N SER A 119 0.58 -3.52 -18.90
CA SER A 119 1.84 -3.44 -18.12
C SER A 119 2.44 -2.03 -18.01
N GLN A 120 2.34 -1.22 -19.07
CA GLN A 120 2.80 0.17 -19.05
C GLN A 120 1.83 1.13 -18.33
N ASN A 121 0.58 0.71 -18.09
CA ASN A 121 -0.42 1.50 -17.38
C ASN A 121 -1.20 0.63 -16.37
N PRO A 122 -0.56 0.15 -15.28
CA PRO A 122 -1.22 -0.69 -14.28
C PRO A 122 -2.33 0.03 -13.51
N VAL A 123 -2.31 1.37 -13.53
CA VAL A 123 -3.44 2.21 -13.16
C VAL A 123 -4.05 2.70 -14.47
N TYR A 124 -4.97 1.92 -14.99
CA TYR A 124 -5.65 2.22 -16.23
C TYR A 124 -6.74 3.25 -15.98
N ALA A 125 -6.85 4.26 -16.82
CA ALA A 125 -7.98 5.18 -16.77
C ALA A 125 -8.40 5.56 -18.18
N ASN A 126 -9.70 5.62 -18.42
CA ASN A 126 -10.27 6.07 -19.68
C ASN A 126 -11.51 6.92 -19.46
N MET A 127 -11.90 7.67 -20.50
CA MET A 127 -13.14 8.44 -20.50
C MET A 127 -14.06 7.92 -21.59
N VAL A 128 -15.28 7.56 -21.21
CA VAL A 128 -16.33 7.08 -22.11
C VAL A 128 -17.66 7.69 -21.68
N ASN A 129 -18.38 8.29 -22.63
CA ASN A 129 -19.74 8.83 -22.43
C ASN A 129 -19.89 9.77 -21.21
N GLY A 130 -18.91 10.64 -20.97
CA GLY A 130 -18.95 11.60 -19.85
C GLY A 130 -18.65 11.01 -18.47
N SER A 131 -18.19 9.76 -18.42
CA SER A 131 -17.67 9.10 -17.21
C SER A 131 -16.20 8.76 -17.39
N VAL A 132 -15.42 8.94 -16.32
CA VAL A 132 -14.02 8.52 -16.21
C VAL A 132 -14.00 7.23 -15.38
N THR A 133 -13.56 6.14 -16.01
CA THR A 133 -13.34 4.86 -15.33
C THR A 133 -11.86 4.75 -14.99
N ILE A 134 -11.54 4.40 -13.75
CA ILE A 134 -10.19 4.22 -13.25
C ILE A 134 -10.11 2.82 -12.66
N GLN A 135 -9.13 2.03 -13.10
CA GLN A 135 -8.90 0.66 -12.70
C GLN A 135 -7.48 0.55 -12.15
N ASN A 136 -7.37 0.27 -10.86
CA ASN A 136 -6.10 0.02 -10.20
C ASN A 136 -5.87 -1.49 -10.10
N PHE A 137 -5.01 -2.02 -10.98
CA PHE A 137 -4.60 -3.42 -10.98
C PHE A 137 -3.50 -3.72 -9.94
N LEU A 138 -3.05 -2.70 -9.21
CA LEU A 138 -1.98 -2.83 -8.23
C LEU A 138 -2.57 -3.21 -6.86
N PRO A 139 -1.85 -4.03 -6.07
CA PRO A 139 -2.28 -4.47 -4.76
C PRO A 139 -1.96 -3.43 -3.66
N TYR A 140 -1.93 -2.15 -4.05
CA TYR A 140 -1.57 -1.00 -3.22
C TYR A 140 -2.61 0.10 -3.31
N ASP A 141 -2.89 0.71 -2.16
CA ASP A 141 -3.65 1.96 -2.11
C ASP A 141 -2.73 3.10 -2.54
N LEU A 142 -3.19 3.90 -3.49
CA LEU A 142 -2.39 4.97 -4.06
C LEU A 142 -2.92 6.32 -3.57
N ASN A 143 -2.03 7.18 -3.07
CA ASN A 143 -2.42 8.46 -2.47
C ASN A 143 -1.95 9.66 -3.31
N ASN A 144 -2.86 10.63 -3.49
CA ASN A 144 -2.65 11.86 -4.26
C ASN A 144 -2.12 11.62 -5.67
N VAL A 145 -2.82 10.78 -6.44
CA VAL A 145 -2.45 10.41 -7.82
C VAL A 145 -3.05 11.40 -8.80
N GLU A 146 -2.25 11.92 -9.71
CA GLU A 146 -2.67 12.80 -10.80
C GLU A 146 -3.05 11.98 -12.03
N LEU A 147 -4.19 12.32 -12.63
CA LEU A 147 -4.57 11.86 -13.97
C LEU A 147 -4.27 12.96 -15.00
N SER A 148 -3.63 12.58 -16.09
CA SER A 148 -3.25 13.48 -17.18
C SER A 148 -3.38 12.79 -18.55
N PHE A 149 -3.32 13.57 -19.62
CA PHE A 149 -3.16 13.05 -20.98
C PHE A 149 -2.15 13.89 -21.76
N LYS A 150 -1.67 13.37 -22.89
CA LYS A 150 -0.87 14.16 -23.82
C LYS A 150 -1.75 14.66 -24.96
N ASP A 151 -1.76 15.96 -25.21
CA ASP A 151 -2.48 16.56 -26.33
C ASP A 151 -1.83 16.20 -27.68
N ALA A 152 -2.45 16.64 -28.77
CA ALA A 152 -1.96 16.39 -30.14
C ALA A 152 -0.56 17.00 -30.40
N GLN A 153 -0.09 17.92 -29.55
CA GLN A 153 1.22 18.54 -29.60
C GLN A 153 2.22 17.86 -28.65
N GLY A 154 1.80 16.80 -27.95
CA GLY A 154 2.62 16.04 -27.00
C GLY A 154 2.79 16.70 -25.64
N LYS A 155 2.06 17.79 -25.35
CA LYS A 155 2.10 18.48 -24.06
C LYS A 155 1.21 17.73 -23.06
N VAL A 156 1.72 17.53 -21.85
CA VAL A 156 0.95 16.92 -20.75
C VAL A 156 -0.08 17.92 -20.25
N VAL A 157 -1.34 17.48 -20.19
CA VAL A 157 -2.51 18.22 -19.69
C VAL A 157 -3.04 17.49 -18.47
N ASN A 158 -3.08 18.20 -17.34
CA ASN A 158 -3.49 17.64 -16.06
C ASN A 158 -5.01 17.77 -15.89
N LEU A 159 -5.66 16.65 -15.57
CA LEU A 159 -7.12 16.55 -15.47
C LEU A 159 -7.61 16.72 -14.04
N GLY A 160 -6.89 16.17 -13.08
CA GLY A 160 -7.22 16.26 -11.65
C GLY A 160 -6.38 15.32 -10.81
N VAL A 161 -6.46 15.50 -9.49
CA VAL A 161 -5.77 14.68 -8.50
C VAL A 161 -6.77 13.95 -7.64
N ILE A 162 -6.56 12.65 -7.49
CA ILE A 162 -7.39 11.76 -6.68
C ILE A 162 -6.67 11.50 -5.37
N GLU A 163 -7.34 11.84 -4.26
CA GLU A 163 -6.77 11.70 -2.92
C GLU A 163 -6.39 10.26 -2.59
N THR A 164 -7.26 9.29 -2.90
CA THR A 164 -7.00 7.87 -2.69
C THR A 164 -7.64 7.02 -3.80
N ILE A 165 -6.85 6.16 -4.44
CA ILE A 165 -7.31 5.09 -5.33
C ILE A 165 -7.06 3.77 -4.59
N PRO A 166 -8.11 3.06 -4.13
CA PRO A 166 -7.92 1.79 -3.42
C PRO A 166 -7.21 0.75 -4.29
N LYS A 167 -6.51 -0.19 -3.66
CA LYS A 167 -5.96 -1.36 -4.35
C LYS A 167 -7.04 -2.19 -5.02
N ASP A 168 -6.66 -2.89 -6.09
CA ASP A 168 -7.50 -3.89 -6.77
C ASP A 168 -8.92 -3.39 -7.03
N SER A 169 -9.05 -2.12 -7.43
CA SER A 169 -10.33 -1.40 -7.46
C SER A 169 -10.66 -0.81 -8.83
N GLN A 170 -11.96 -0.69 -9.08
CA GLN A 170 -12.53 0.07 -10.18
C GLN A 170 -13.34 1.23 -9.62
N ILE A 171 -13.17 2.42 -10.19
CA ILE A 171 -13.84 3.64 -9.77
C ILE A 171 -14.44 4.29 -11.01
N ILE A 172 -15.73 4.62 -10.96
CA ILE A 172 -16.40 5.34 -12.04
C ILE A 172 -16.82 6.70 -11.50
N LEU A 173 -16.28 7.76 -12.09
CA LEU A 173 -16.53 9.15 -11.70
C LEU A 173 -17.11 9.95 -12.87
N PRO A 174 -18.01 10.92 -12.63
CA PRO A 174 -18.45 11.82 -13.69
C PRO A 174 -17.29 12.72 -14.13
N ALA A 175 -17.18 12.96 -15.44
CA ALA A 175 -16.12 13.81 -16.01
C ALA A 175 -16.13 15.24 -15.44
N SER A 176 -17.28 15.72 -14.96
CA SER A 176 -17.46 17.03 -14.33
C SER A 176 -16.65 17.29 -13.05
N LEU A 177 -16.04 16.26 -12.48
CA LEU A 177 -15.12 16.40 -11.34
C LEU A 177 -13.69 16.77 -11.78
N PHE A 178 -13.39 16.67 -13.06
CA PHE A 178 -12.09 16.93 -13.64
C PHE A 178 -12.09 18.27 -14.41
N ASN A 179 -10.97 18.64 -15.02
CA ASN A 179 -10.84 19.90 -15.73
C ASN A 179 -11.68 19.95 -17.02
N ASP A 180 -12.98 20.25 -16.87
CA ASP A 180 -14.00 20.27 -17.93
C ASP A 180 -13.59 21.00 -19.21
N SER A 181 -12.88 22.13 -19.11
CA SER A 181 -12.47 22.90 -20.29
C SER A 181 -11.45 22.19 -21.17
N GLU A 182 -10.68 21.26 -20.61
CA GLU A 182 -9.76 20.41 -21.38
C GLU A 182 -10.50 19.24 -22.04
N PHE A 183 -11.62 18.80 -21.47
CA PHE A 183 -12.50 17.79 -22.08
C PHE A 183 -13.42 18.36 -23.15
N GLU A 184 -13.86 19.61 -23.04
CA GLU A 184 -14.71 20.27 -24.06
C GLU A 184 -13.95 20.68 -25.32
N GLN A 185 -12.63 20.91 -25.23
CA GLN A 185 -11.77 21.20 -26.39
C GLN A 185 -11.36 19.95 -27.17
N ALA A 186 -11.68 18.76 -26.65
CA ALA A 186 -11.36 17.48 -27.25
C ALA A 186 -12.56 16.97 -28.06
N ASP A 187 -12.67 17.41 -29.31
CA ASP A 187 -13.63 16.87 -30.27
C ASP A 187 -13.57 15.32 -30.27
N SER A 188 -14.66 14.67 -29.83
CA SER A 188 -14.99 13.26 -30.07
C SER A 188 -13.83 12.25 -30.09
N PHE A 189 -13.04 12.14 -29.03
CA PHE A 189 -12.18 10.98 -28.84
C PHE A 189 -12.38 10.40 -27.45
N ASN A 190 -12.80 9.13 -27.40
CA ASN A 190 -12.53 8.27 -26.27
C ASN A 190 -11.03 8.38 -26.01
N TYR A 191 -10.61 9.07 -24.94
CA TYR A 191 -9.23 9.01 -24.48
C TYR A 191 -9.01 7.56 -24.04
N GLN A 192 -8.48 6.75 -24.97
CA GLN A 192 -8.35 5.31 -24.74
C GLN A 192 -7.42 5.01 -23.56
N GLN A 193 -6.54 5.95 -23.19
CA GLN A 193 -5.69 5.79 -22.01
C GLN A 193 -5.22 7.15 -21.44
N LEU A 194 -5.66 7.46 -20.22
CA LEU A 194 -5.11 8.52 -19.40
C LEU A 194 -3.88 7.99 -18.65
N GLN A 195 -2.95 8.89 -18.34
CA GLN A 195 -1.75 8.58 -17.57
C GLN A 195 -1.97 8.90 -16.09
N ALA A 196 -1.75 7.92 -15.22
CA ALA A 196 -1.68 8.10 -13.78
C ALA A 196 -0.23 8.33 -13.33
N THR A 197 0.01 9.32 -12.47
CA THR A 197 1.33 9.61 -11.91
C THR A 197 1.26 10.04 -10.45
N ALA A 198 2.34 9.80 -9.70
CA ALA A 198 2.47 10.36 -8.35
C ALA A 198 2.67 11.88 -8.39
N THR A 199 2.17 12.57 -7.38
CA THR A 199 2.40 14.00 -7.18
C THR A 199 3.45 14.25 -6.10
N GLN A 200 3.89 15.51 -5.97
CA GLN A 200 4.72 15.93 -4.83
C GLN A 200 4.05 15.71 -3.47
N PHE A 201 2.72 15.51 -3.44
CA PHE A 201 1.93 15.27 -2.24
C PHE A 201 1.60 13.79 -2.02
N SER A 202 1.93 12.91 -2.98
CA SER A 202 1.84 11.47 -2.77
C SER A 202 2.71 11.03 -1.60
N ASP A 203 2.29 9.99 -0.89
CA ASP A 203 3.14 9.42 0.15
C ASP A 203 4.38 8.72 -0.46
N ALA A 204 5.37 8.42 0.39
CA ALA A 204 6.62 7.81 -0.04
C ALA A 204 6.44 6.45 -0.73
N ASN A 205 5.42 5.67 -0.35
CA ASN A 205 5.16 4.36 -0.94
C ASN A 205 4.63 4.53 -2.37
N THR A 206 3.66 5.42 -2.56
CA THR A 206 3.08 5.75 -3.86
C THR A 206 4.16 6.33 -4.78
N GLN A 207 4.97 7.28 -4.31
CA GLN A 207 6.09 7.84 -5.09
C GLN A 207 7.07 6.74 -5.53
N SER A 208 7.54 5.92 -4.57
CA SER A 208 8.48 4.84 -4.87
C SER A 208 7.90 3.81 -5.84
N LEU A 209 6.60 3.50 -5.73
CA LEU A 209 5.92 2.60 -6.64
C LEU A 209 5.88 3.16 -8.07
N PHE A 210 5.44 4.42 -8.24
CA PHE A 210 5.41 5.04 -9.57
C PHE A 210 6.82 5.21 -10.18
N GLU A 211 7.86 5.42 -9.37
CA GLU A 211 9.25 5.39 -9.84
C GLU A 211 9.64 4.01 -10.39
N LYS A 212 9.22 2.92 -9.74
CA LYS A 212 9.46 1.56 -10.24
C LYS A 212 8.66 1.25 -11.49
N LEU A 213 7.38 1.64 -11.52
CA LEU A 213 6.51 1.47 -12.68
C LEU A 213 7.02 2.25 -13.90
N SER A 214 7.63 3.43 -13.70
CA SER A 214 8.21 4.23 -14.79
C SER A 214 9.37 3.54 -15.52
N LYS A 215 9.94 2.47 -14.94
CA LYS A 215 11.01 1.66 -15.54
C LYS A 215 10.48 0.53 -16.42
N ILE A 216 9.17 0.28 -16.40
CA ILE A 216 8.54 -0.73 -17.24
C ILE A 216 8.38 -0.13 -18.64
N THR A 217 9.04 -0.76 -19.61
CA THR A 217 9.11 -0.33 -21.01
C THR A 217 8.51 -1.35 -21.96
N THR A 218 8.44 -2.62 -21.58
CA THR A 218 7.86 -3.66 -22.43
C THR A 218 6.33 -3.55 -22.41
N ASN A 219 5.72 -3.50 -23.60
CA ASN A 219 4.26 -3.39 -23.74
C ASN A 219 3.61 -4.79 -23.80
N VAL A 220 3.26 -5.32 -22.64
CA VAL A 220 2.39 -6.50 -22.52
C VAL A 220 0.96 -6.05 -22.26
N THR A 221 0.05 -6.48 -23.14
CA THR A 221 -1.41 -6.41 -22.95
C THR A 221 -1.91 -7.78 -22.56
N MET A 222 -2.73 -7.89 -21.52
CA MET A 222 -3.19 -9.17 -21.01
C MET A 222 -4.72 -9.20 -20.90
N SER A 223 -5.34 -10.12 -21.65
CA SER A 223 -6.79 -10.38 -21.64
C SER A 223 -7.07 -11.68 -20.91
N TYR A 224 -7.98 -11.65 -19.93
CA TYR A 224 -8.31 -12.82 -19.12
C TYR A 224 -9.44 -13.60 -19.79
N GLU A 225 -9.17 -14.85 -20.19
CA GLU A 225 -10.16 -15.70 -20.86
C GLU A 225 -10.64 -16.82 -19.91
N ASN A 226 -11.95 -17.06 -19.90
CA ASN A 226 -12.59 -18.10 -19.10
C ASN A 226 -12.84 -19.37 -19.94
N ALA A 227 -13.28 -20.45 -19.29
CA ALA A 227 -13.45 -21.73 -19.96
C ALA A 227 -14.53 -21.70 -21.05
N ASP A 228 -15.55 -20.85 -20.91
CA ASP A 228 -16.65 -20.72 -21.86
C ASP A 228 -16.26 -19.92 -23.12
N THR A 229 -15.19 -19.12 -23.08
CA THR A 229 -14.63 -18.39 -24.25
C THR A 229 -13.50 -19.16 -24.94
N ASN A 230 -13.35 -20.45 -24.63
CA ASN A 230 -12.20 -21.32 -24.93
C ASN A 230 -11.50 -21.04 -26.27
N ASN A 231 -10.47 -20.19 -26.20
CA ASN A 231 -9.61 -19.82 -27.30
C ASN A 231 -8.17 -20.31 -27.09
N PHE A 232 -7.92 -21.28 -26.19
CA PHE A 232 -6.59 -21.86 -26.09
C PHE A 232 -6.29 -22.67 -27.37
N LYS A 233 -5.78 -22.01 -28.40
CA LYS A 233 -5.59 -22.60 -29.74
C LYS A 233 -4.43 -23.61 -29.79
N GLY A 234 -3.82 -23.94 -28.65
CA GLY A 234 -2.76 -24.92 -28.51
C GLY A 234 -3.26 -26.30 -28.06
N ASN A 235 -3.40 -27.24 -29.00
CA ASN A 235 -3.42 -28.71 -28.81
C ASN A 235 -4.22 -29.33 -27.65
N CYS A 236 -5.16 -28.62 -27.05
CA CYS A 236 -5.77 -29.04 -25.79
C CYS A 236 -7.24 -28.64 -25.72
N ASN A 237 -8.11 -29.64 -25.82
CA ASN A 237 -9.56 -29.47 -25.67
C ASN A 237 -9.95 -29.65 -24.20
N ASP A 238 -10.70 -28.70 -23.63
CA ASP A 238 -11.27 -28.76 -22.27
C ASP A 238 -10.25 -28.74 -21.10
N CYS A 239 -9.13 -28.04 -21.24
CA CYS A 239 -8.09 -27.97 -20.21
C CYS A 239 -7.98 -26.66 -19.45
N VAL A 240 -8.87 -25.71 -19.70
CA VAL A 240 -8.92 -24.42 -19.02
C VAL A 240 -10.09 -24.35 -18.05
N SER A 241 -9.95 -23.56 -17.00
CA SER A 241 -10.96 -23.27 -15.98
C SER A 241 -11.14 -21.77 -15.84
N ASP A 242 -12.27 -21.36 -15.29
CA ASP A 242 -12.56 -19.95 -15.07
C ASP A 242 -11.61 -19.32 -14.05
N PHE A 243 -11.32 -18.04 -14.26
CA PHE A 243 -10.63 -17.24 -13.27
C PHE A 243 -11.51 -17.02 -12.04
N THR A 244 -10.91 -17.18 -10.87
CA THR A 244 -11.38 -16.54 -9.65
C THR A 244 -10.78 -15.13 -9.53
N PRO A 245 -11.40 -14.20 -8.77
CA PRO A 245 -10.80 -12.92 -8.43
C PRO A 245 -9.35 -13.03 -7.96
N GLN A 246 -9.07 -13.98 -7.06
CA GLN A 246 -7.75 -14.20 -6.50
C GLN A 246 -6.74 -14.64 -7.55
N THR A 247 -7.09 -15.60 -8.41
CA THR A 247 -6.15 -16.08 -9.45
C THR A 247 -5.86 -15.01 -10.50
N ALA A 248 -6.83 -14.13 -10.80
CA ALA A 248 -6.61 -13.00 -11.70
C ALA A 248 -5.64 -11.98 -11.08
N GLU A 249 -5.85 -11.63 -9.80
CA GLU A 249 -4.96 -10.76 -9.02
C GLU A 249 -3.53 -11.33 -8.95
N GLU A 250 -3.38 -12.59 -8.52
CA GLU A 250 -2.08 -13.25 -8.36
C GLU A 250 -1.30 -13.33 -9.68
N LEU A 251 -1.97 -13.69 -10.78
CA LEU A 251 -1.36 -13.71 -12.11
C LEU A 251 -0.90 -12.31 -12.53
N THR A 252 -1.75 -11.30 -12.35
CA THR A 252 -1.44 -9.91 -12.72
C THR A 252 -0.21 -9.39 -11.99
N ASN A 253 -0.17 -9.61 -10.68
CA ASN A 253 0.95 -9.22 -9.83
C ASN A 253 2.25 -9.91 -10.25
N LEU A 254 2.19 -11.21 -10.54
CA LEU A 254 3.35 -11.98 -10.99
C LEU A 254 3.84 -11.51 -12.36
N MET A 255 2.94 -11.29 -13.31
CA MET A 255 3.27 -10.85 -14.66
C MET A 255 3.92 -9.46 -14.64
N LEU A 256 3.40 -8.53 -13.85
CA LEU A 256 3.97 -7.19 -13.70
C LEU A 256 5.42 -7.24 -13.20
N ASP A 257 5.70 -8.04 -12.16
CA ASP A 257 7.06 -8.23 -11.66
C ASP A 257 7.96 -8.93 -12.68
N MET A 258 7.45 -9.94 -13.40
CA MET A 258 8.20 -10.64 -14.43
C MET A 258 8.65 -9.68 -15.55
N ILE A 259 7.76 -8.80 -15.99
CA ILE A 259 8.06 -7.78 -17.00
C ILE A 259 9.09 -6.79 -16.46
N ALA A 260 8.94 -6.35 -15.20
CA ALA A 260 9.92 -5.49 -14.56
C ALA A 260 11.31 -6.15 -14.44
N VAL A 261 11.39 -7.47 -14.31
CA VAL A 261 12.65 -8.22 -14.37
C VAL A 261 13.27 -8.12 -15.77
N PHE A 262 12.50 -8.37 -16.83
CA PHE A 262 13.00 -8.29 -18.21
C PHE A 262 13.44 -6.87 -18.59
N ASP A 263 12.70 -5.84 -18.15
CA ASP A 263 13.05 -4.44 -18.35
C ASP A 263 14.21 -3.96 -17.47
N SER A 264 14.61 -4.74 -16.46
CA SER A 264 15.71 -4.35 -15.60
C SER A 264 17.04 -4.33 -16.34
N LYS A 265 17.84 -3.29 -16.05
CA LYS A 265 19.21 -3.18 -16.55
C LYS A 265 20.06 -4.40 -16.16
N SER A 266 19.87 -4.90 -14.94
CA SER A 266 20.59 -6.09 -14.44
C SER A 266 20.32 -7.33 -15.30
N TRP A 267 19.09 -7.52 -15.78
CA TRP A 267 18.73 -8.66 -16.63
C TRP A 267 19.36 -8.55 -18.02
N GLU A 268 19.24 -7.38 -18.66
CA GLU A 268 19.89 -7.10 -19.94
C GLU A 268 21.40 -7.31 -19.87
N GLU A 269 22.06 -6.76 -18.84
CA GLU A 269 23.50 -6.91 -18.67
C GLU A 269 23.88 -8.37 -18.38
N ALA A 270 23.04 -9.15 -17.68
CA ALA A 270 23.29 -10.58 -17.48
C ALA A 270 23.16 -11.38 -18.78
N VAL A 271 22.14 -11.11 -19.61
CA VAL A 271 21.96 -11.77 -20.91
C VAL A 271 23.09 -11.43 -21.88
N LEU A 272 23.46 -10.14 -22.01
CA LEU A 272 24.56 -9.70 -22.87
C LEU A 272 25.90 -10.34 -22.50
N ASN A 273 26.12 -10.57 -21.20
CA ASN A 273 27.38 -11.07 -20.66
C ASN A 273 27.31 -12.55 -20.24
N ALA A 274 26.29 -13.29 -20.68
CA ALA A 274 26.16 -14.71 -20.36
C ALA A 274 27.43 -15.47 -20.83
N PRO A 275 28.12 -16.24 -19.97
CA PRO A 275 29.32 -16.96 -20.36
C PRO A 275 29.02 -18.23 -21.19
N PHE A 276 27.76 -18.42 -21.59
CA PHE A 276 27.23 -19.53 -22.40
C PHE A 276 26.41 -18.97 -23.57
N GLN A 277 26.15 -19.80 -24.58
CA GLN A 277 25.32 -19.44 -25.74
C GLN A 277 23.84 -19.68 -25.42
N PHE A 278 22.97 -18.81 -25.92
CA PHE A 278 21.53 -19.08 -26.01
C PHE A 278 21.23 -19.80 -27.32
N SER A 279 20.31 -20.76 -27.32
CA SER A 279 19.96 -21.52 -28.54
C SER A 279 18.48 -21.89 -28.58
N ASN A 280 17.91 -21.92 -29.78
CA ASN A 280 16.58 -22.45 -30.07
C ASN A 280 16.63 -23.33 -31.33
N SER A 281 16.61 -24.64 -31.15
CA SER A 281 16.63 -25.65 -32.21
C SER A 281 15.20 -26.12 -32.54
N PRO A 282 14.91 -26.53 -33.77
CA PRO A 282 13.60 -27.13 -34.11
C PRO A 282 13.48 -28.61 -33.71
N SER A 283 14.58 -29.31 -33.44
CA SER A 283 14.59 -30.77 -33.16
C SER A 283 14.96 -31.09 -31.72
N GLU A 284 14.37 -32.15 -31.17
CA GLU A 284 14.56 -32.57 -29.77
C GLU A 284 16.03 -32.81 -29.39
N CYS A 285 16.49 -32.09 -28.37
CA CYS A 285 17.85 -32.24 -27.85
C CYS A 285 18.12 -33.64 -27.27
N GLY A 286 17.07 -34.38 -26.89
CA GLY A 286 17.17 -35.72 -26.33
C GLY A 286 17.44 -36.83 -27.36
N SER A 287 17.39 -36.52 -28.66
CA SER A 287 17.72 -37.47 -29.74
C SER A 287 18.86 -36.98 -30.65
N ASP A 288 19.08 -35.66 -30.73
CA ASP A 288 20.12 -35.05 -31.56
C ASP A 288 20.98 -34.07 -30.72
N PHE A 289 21.81 -34.69 -29.88
CA PHE A 289 22.49 -34.11 -28.74
C PHE A 289 23.48 -32.95 -29.02
N PRO A 290 24.24 -32.91 -30.14
CA PRO A 290 25.20 -31.82 -30.36
C PRO A 290 24.52 -30.50 -30.75
N LYS A 291 23.22 -30.50 -31.07
CA LYS A 291 22.43 -29.32 -31.47
C LYS A 291 22.13 -28.35 -30.34
N CYS A 292 22.31 -28.77 -29.08
CA CYS A 292 21.85 -28.01 -27.92
C CYS A 292 23.00 -27.63 -26.99
N VAL A 293 22.81 -26.53 -26.29
CA VAL A 293 23.72 -26.06 -25.24
C VAL A 293 23.82 -27.13 -24.17
N ASN A 294 25.04 -27.60 -23.91
CA ASN A 294 25.26 -28.68 -22.96
C ASN A 294 26.48 -28.39 -22.06
N PRO A 295 26.56 -29.02 -20.87
CA PRO A 295 27.69 -28.87 -19.96
C PRO A 295 29.03 -29.33 -20.55
N PHE A 296 29.02 -30.28 -21.49
CA PHE A 296 30.22 -30.86 -22.12
C PHE A 296 31.00 -29.84 -22.95
N ASN A 297 30.31 -29.03 -23.76
CA ASN A 297 30.92 -27.89 -24.46
C ASN A 297 30.85 -26.60 -23.62
N ASN A 298 30.70 -26.75 -22.30
CA ASN A 298 30.70 -25.67 -21.30
C ASN A 298 29.75 -24.54 -21.67
N GLY A 299 28.49 -24.89 -21.96
CA GLY A 299 27.46 -23.93 -22.31
C GLY A 299 27.57 -23.43 -23.76
N ARG A 300 27.98 -24.29 -24.71
CA ARG A 300 27.99 -23.96 -26.14
C ARG A 300 27.31 -25.05 -26.95
N VAL A 301 26.81 -24.67 -28.12
CA VAL A 301 26.33 -25.60 -29.15
C VAL A 301 27.54 -26.15 -29.93
N ALA A 302 27.47 -27.35 -30.49
CA ALA A 302 28.54 -27.85 -31.36
C ALA A 302 28.70 -26.95 -32.61
N PRO A 303 29.92 -26.74 -33.15
CA PRO A 303 30.16 -25.80 -34.25
C PRO A 303 29.26 -26.01 -35.49
N ILE A 304 28.95 -27.26 -35.83
CA ILE A 304 28.09 -27.61 -36.98
C ILE A 304 26.63 -27.15 -36.81
N TYR A 305 26.23 -26.74 -35.60
CA TYR A 305 24.87 -26.35 -35.23
C TYR A 305 24.80 -24.89 -34.73
N GLU A 306 25.85 -24.10 -34.96
CA GLU A 306 25.93 -22.69 -34.57
C GLU A 306 24.80 -21.83 -35.17
N LYS A 307 24.19 -22.27 -36.28
CA LYS A 307 23.00 -21.64 -36.88
C LYS A 307 21.76 -21.57 -35.96
N TYR A 308 21.69 -22.37 -34.90
CA TYR A 308 20.60 -22.33 -33.91
C TYR A 308 20.93 -21.46 -32.69
N VAL A 309 22.14 -20.89 -32.64
CA VAL A 309 22.56 -19.97 -31.57
C VAL A 309 21.88 -18.62 -31.79
N LEU A 310 21.31 -18.11 -30.71
CA LEU A 310 20.68 -16.79 -30.66
C LEU A 310 21.73 -15.76 -30.25
N THR A 311 21.64 -14.57 -30.83
CA THR A 311 22.42 -13.44 -30.32
C THR A 311 21.83 -12.99 -28.98
N PRO A 312 22.66 -12.56 -28.00
CA PRO A 312 22.13 -12.02 -26.75
C PRO A 312 21.15 -10.86 -26.97
N GLN A 313 21.40 -10.00 -27.96
CA GLN A 313 20.49 -8.90 -28.29
C GLN A 313 19.13 -9.41 -28.78
N SER A 314 19.09 -10.40 -29.68
CA SER A 314 17.80 -10.98 -30.13
C SER A 314 17.01 -11.62 -28.98
N VAL A 315 17.69 -12.13 -27.94
CA VAL A 315 17.00 -12.63 -26.74
C VAL A 315 16.37 -11.47 -25.98
N ILE A 316 17.09 -10.38 -25.78
CA ILE A 316 16.57 -9.18 -25.10
C ILE A 316 15.39 -8.59 -25.89
N ASP A 317 15.55 -8.42 -27.20
CA ASP A 317 14.52 -7.87 -28.07
C ASP A 317 13.24 -8.72 -28.05
N ALA A 318 13.38 -10.06 -28.03
CA ALA A 318 12.23 -10.96 -27.96
C ALA A 318 11.47 -10.88 -26.63
N PHE A 319 12.17 -10.79 -25.50
CA PHE A 319 11.52 -10.69 -24.18
C PHE A 319 11.07 -9.27 -23.82
N ARG A 320 11.48 -8.27 -24.62
CA ARG A 320 11.02 -6.88 -24.52
C ARG A 320 10.10 -6.45 -25.66
N ARG A 321 9.69 -7.38 -26.53
CA ARG A 321 8.75 -7.09 -27.62
C ARG A 321 7.37 -6.79 -27.06
N ALA A 322 6.61 -5.96 -27.77
CA ALA A 322 5.20 -5.80 -27.46
C ALA A 322 4.47 -7.13 -27.71
N ILE A 323 3.58 -7.54 -26.82
CA ILE A 323 2.82 -8.79 -26.98
C ILE A 323 1.42 -8.66 -26.38
N ASN A 324 0.42 -9.15 -27.09
CA ASN A 324 -0.92 -9.37 -26.55
C ASN A 324 -1.03 -10.82 -26.09
N LEU A 325 -1.41 -11.00 -24.83
CA LEU A 325 -1.55 -12.30 -24.20
C LEU A 325 -2.99 -12.57 -23.83
N GLU A 326 -3.54 -13.62 -24.42
CA GLU A 326 -4.75 -14.27 -23.93
C GLU A 326 -4.33 -15.23 -22.81
N VAL A 327 -4.61 -14.87 -21.55
CA VAL A 327 -4.20 -15.66 -20.38
C VAL A 327 -5.33 -16.50 -19.82
N ASN A 328 -5.03 -17.71 -19.37
CA ASN A 328 -6.01 -18.71 -18.96
C ASN A 328 -5.56 -19.38 -17.65
N ILE A 329 -6.52 -19.87 -16.84
CA ILE A 329 -6.21 -20.80 -15.76
C ILE A 329 -6.36 -22.24 -16.25
N MET A 330 -5.38 -23.09 -15.95
CA MET A 330 -5.41 -24.50 -16.31
C MET A 330 -6.21 -25.35 -15.32
N LYS A 331 -6.99 -26.31 -15.84
CA LYS A 331 -7.57 -27.40 -15.06
C LYS A 331 -6.49 -28.29 -14.46
N SER A 332 -6.85 -29.01 -13.39
CA SER A 332 -6.00 -29.98 -12.73
C SER A 332 -5.45 -31.03 -13.72
N GLY A 333 -4.13 -31.22 -13.72
CA GLY A 333 -3.42 -32.16 -14.61
C GLY A 333 -2.33 -31.53 -15.48
N PHE A 334 -2.36 -30.21 -15.66
CA PHE A 334 -1.33 -29.44 -16.37
C PHE A 334 -0.63 -28.46 -15.40
N LEU A 335 0.67 -28.19 -15.59
CA LEU A 335 1.41 -27.18 -14.82
C LEU A 335 1.30 -25.80 -15.48
N GLY A 336 1.33 -25.77 -16.81
CA GLY A 336 1.07 -24.61 -17.65
C GLY A 336 1.09 -25.03 -19.13
N LEU A 337 0.73 -24.11 -20.01
CA LEU A 337 0.84 -24.22 -21.46
C LEU A 337 1.08 -22.82 -22.04
N GLY A 338 2.10 -22.64 -22.87
CA GLY A 338 2.28 -21.45 -23.67
C GLY A 338 2.27 -21.76 -25.17
N TYR A 339 1.79 -20.82 -25.97
CA TYR A 339 1.76 -20.95 -27.42
C TYR A 339 1.85 -19.57 -28.09
N GLU A 340 2.72 -19.43 -29.09
CA GLU A 340 2.75 -18.26 -29.97
C GLU A 340 1.64 -18.42 -31.02
N LEU A 341 0.72 -17.47 -31.06
CA LEU A 341 -0.41 -17.48 -31.99
C LEU A 341 -0.01 -16.91 -33.34
N ASP A 342 0.50 -15.69 -33.32
CA ASP A 342 0.94 -14.89 -34.46
C ASP A 342 2.04 -13.92 -33.99
N ASP A 343 2.59 -13.12 -34.90
CA ASP A 343 3.59 -12.10 -34.55
C ASP A 343 3.03 -11.11 -33.51
N ASN A 344 3.56 -11.18 -32.28
CA ASN A 344 3.16 -10.38 -31.12
C ASN A 344 1.83 -10.79 -30.44
N ASP A 345 1.31 -11.98 -30.73
CA ASP A 345 0.16 -12.55 -30.02
C ASP A 345 0.49 -13.92 -29.44
N GLY A 346 0.03 -14.21 -28.21
CA GLY A 346 0.28 -15.49 -27.57
C GLY A 346 -0.81 -15.91 -26.59
N ASN A 347 -0.92 -17.23 -26.37
CA ASN A 347 -1.73 -17.80 -25.29
C ASN A 347 -0.84 -18.26 -24.15
N LEU A 348 -1.21 -17.92 -22.91
CA LEU A 348 -0.51 -18.37 -21.71
C LEU A 348 -1.51 -18.94 -20.69
N GLY A 349 -1.50 -20.26 -20.54
CA GLY A 349 -2.25 -20.99 -19.52
C GLY A 349 -1.36 -21.36 -18.34
N ILE A 350 -1.75 -21.01 -17.12
CA ILE A 350 -1.01 -21.39 -15.90
C ILE A 350 -1.93 -22.11 -14.93
N ALA A 351 -1.44 -23.15 -14.27
CA ALA A 351 -2.19 -23.79 -13.20
C ALA A 351 -2.39 -22.82 -12.02
N ALA A 352 -3.62 -22.71 -11.50
CA ALA A 352 -3.90 -21.86 -10.32
C ALA A 352 -2.95 -22.16 -9.15
N SER A 353 -2.59 -23.44 -8.96
CA SER A 353 -1.70 -23.85 -7.87
C SER A 353 -0.25 -23.39 -8.03
N ALA A 354 0.17 -22.98 -9.24
CA ALA A 354 1.50 -22.44 -9.53
C ALA A 354 1.60 -20.94 -9.25
N LEU A 355 0.47 -20.23 -9.15
CA LEU A 355 0.42 -18.80 -8.82
C LEU A 355 0.61 -18.49 -7.33
N ASN A 356 0.55 -19.52 -6.48
CA ASN A 356 0.69 -19.37 -5.04
C ASN A 356 2.02 -18.67 -4.66
N PRO A 357 1.99 -17.46 -4.07
CA PRO A 357 3.20 -16.70 -3.75
C PRO A 357 4.17 -17.42 -2.80
N GLU A 358 3.68 -18.22 -1.85
CA GLU A 358 4.55 -18.97 -0.94
C GLU A 358 5.32 -20.09 -1.66
N LYS A 359 4.74 -20.66 -2.73
CA LYS A 359 5.44 -21.63 -3.57
C LYS A 359 6.49 -20.96 -4.44
N LEU A 360 6.21 -19.76 -4.94
CA LEU A 360 7.09 -19.01 -5.83
C LEU A 360 8.23 -18.32 -5.08
N PHE A 361 7.97 -17.80 -3.88
CA PHE A 361 8.87 -16.93 -3.13
C PHE A 361 9.19 -17.41 -1.71
N GLY A 362 8.81 -18.64 -1.38
CA GLY A 362 9.00 -19.26 -0.07
C GLY A 362 8.08 -18.66 1.01
N LYS A 363 8.12 -19.25 2.22
CA LYS A 363 7.24 -18.85 3.33
C LYS A 363 7.37 -17.37 3.76
N ASN A 364 8.54 -16.79 3.55
CA ASN A 364 8.82 -15.39 3.89
C ASN A 364 8.64 -14.45 2.68
N LEU A 365 8.18 -14.97 1.53
CA LEU A 365 7.89 -14.21 0.31
C LEU A 365 9.07 -13.37 -0.22
N ASN A 366 10.30 -13.79 0.07
CA ASN A 366 11.52 -13.07 -0.25
C ASN A 366 12.59 -13.94 -0.93
N LYS A 367 12.28 -15.20 -1.23
CA LYS A 367 13.23 -16.15 -1.82
C LYS A 367 12.62 -16.88 -3.00
N VAL A 368 13.11 -16.58 -4.20
CA VAL A 368 12.73 -17.26 -5.44
C VAL A 368 12.95 -18.76 -5.32
N ALA A 369 11.88 -19.51 -5.51
CA ALA A 369 11.89 -20.95 -5.68
C ALA A 369 11.99 -21.25 -7.18
N ILE A 370 13.23 -21.45 -7.66
CA ILE A 370 13.55 -21.60 -9.09
C ILE A 370 12.63 -22.62 -9.77
N LEU A 371 12.38 -23.78 -9.16
CA LEU A 371 11.54 -24.83 -9.77
C LEU A 371 10.08 -24.41 -9.97
N ALA A 372 9.52 -23.61 -9.05
CA ALA A 372 8.13 -23.14 -9.17
C ALA A 372 8.00 -22.01 -10.20
N LEU A 373 8.96 -21.07 -10.19
CA LEU A 373 8.95 -19.93 -11.11
C LEU A 373 9.38 -20.32 -12.53
N ARG A 374 10.20 -21.38 -12.65
CA ARG A 374 10.64 -21.96 -13.94
C ARG A 374 9.45 -22.25 -14.83
N ASP A 375 8.44 -22.92 -14.32
CA ASP A 375 7.31 -23.38 -15.14
C ASP A 375 6.60 -22.18 -15.79
N ILE A 376 6.53 -21.04 -15.10
CA ILE A 376 5.87 -19.83 -15.62
C ILE A 376 6.72 -19.14 -16.69
N ILE A 377 8.02 -18.98 -16.46
CA ILE A 377 8.95 -18.39 -17.44
C ILE A 377 9.08 -19.32 -18.67
N HIS A 378 9.02 -20.64 -18.44
CA HIS A 378 9.01 -21.67 -19.47
C HIS A 378 7.83 -21.49 -20.42
N GLU A 379 6.61 -21.45 -19.89
CA GLU A 379 5.41 -21.25 -20.71
C GLU A 379 5.40 -19.87 -21.38
N TYR A 380 5.85 -18.82 -20.67
CA TYR A 380 5.99 -17.51 -21.29
C TYR A 380 6.95 -17.54 -22.49
N GLY A 381 8.04 -18.31 -22.42
CA GLY A 381 8.96 -18.52 -23.53
C GLY A 381 8.28 -19.13 -24.77
N HIS A 382 7.29 -20.00 -24.60
CA HIS A 382 6.51 -20.54 -25.72
C HIS A 382 5.63 -19.50 -26.40
N THR A 383 5.13 -18.50 -25.67
CA THR A 383 4.41 -17.36 -26.26
C THR A 383 5.29 -16.49 -27.16
N LEU A 384 6.61 -16.67 -27.06
CA LEU A 384 7.62 -15.97 -27.85
C LEU A 384 8.21 -16.85 -28.97
N GLY A 385 7.62 -18.01 -29.26
CA GLY A 385 8.07 -18.91 -30.32
C GLY A 385 9.27 -19.79 -29.96
N TYR A 386 9.71 -19.77 -28.70
CA TYR A 386 10.80 -20.64 -28.26
C TYR A 386 10.31 -22.06 -28.05
N THR A 387 11.05 -23.04 -28.55
CA THR A 387 10.70 -24.46 -28.39
C THR A 387 11.31 -25.03 -27.11
N HIS A 388 10.98 -26.28 -26.79
CA HIS A 388 11.67 -27.04 -25.73
C HIS A 388 13.16 -27.31 -26.02
N ASN A 389 13.60 -27.08 -27.25
CA ASN A 389 14.81 -27.67 -27.78
C ASN A 389 15.93 -26.63 -27.80
N GLY A 390 16.47 -26.35 -26.63
CA GLY A 390 17.50 -25.35 -26.45
C GLY A 390 17.61 -25.02 -24.97
N ASN A 391 17.97 -23.77 -24.67
CA ASN A 391 18.07 -23.30 -23.30
C ASN A 391 17.24 -22.03 -23.01
N MET A 392 16.23 -21.77 -23.84
CA MET A 392 15.30 -20.65 -23.70
C MET A 392 14.12 -20.97 -22.78
N THR A 393 13.56 -22.17 -22.91
CA THR A 393 12.45 -22.67 -22.08
C THR A 393 12.91 -23.70 -21.06
N TYR A 394 13.97 -24.45 -21.33
CA TYR A 394 14.58 -25.38 -20.37
C TYR A 394 16.01 -24.96 -20.02
N GLN A 395 16.56 -25.47 -18.91
CA GLN A 395 17.94 -25.17 -18.52
C GLN A 395 18.90 -26.29 -18.98
N ARG A 396 18.36 -27.52 -19.14
CA ARG A 396 19.00 -28.77 -19.64
C ARG A 396 20.47 -28.94 -19.24
N VAL A 397 20.69 -29.56 -18.08
CA VAL A 397 22.01 -30.00 -17.60
C VAL A 397 22.05 -31.53 -17.50
N ARG A 398 23.11 -32.14 -18.03
CA ARG A 398 23.30 -33.60 -18.08
C ARG A 398 23.71 -34.18 -16.73
N LEU A 399 23.07 -35.30 -16.37
CA LEU A 399 23.43 -36.14 -15.23
C LEU A 399 24.02 -37.48 -15.72
N CYS A 400 25.12 -37.86 -15.10
CA CYS A 400 25.86 -39.09 -15.31
C CYS A 400 25.81 -39.97 -14.06
N GLN A 401 25.89 -41.28 -14.28
CA GLN A 401 25.92 -42.28 -13.23
C GLN A 401 27.04 -43.28 -13.51
N GLU A 402 27.80 -43.62 -12.47
CA GLU A 402 28.78 -44.71 -12.53
C GLU A 402 28.16 -45.96 -11.89
N GLY A 403 27.95 -47.02 -12.70
CA GLY A 403 27.27 -48.23 -12.25
C GLY A 403 25.88 -47.93 -11.65
N ASN A 404 25.65 -48.35 -10.40
CA ASN A 404 24.43 -48.06 -9.63
C ASN A 404 24.64 -46.91 -8.62
N GLY A 405 25.60 -46.02 -8.84
CA GLY A 405 25.92 -44.88 -7.97
C GLY A 405 24.88 -43.75 -7.99
N PRO A 406 25.07 -42.63 -7.30
CA PRO A 406 24.18 -41.48 -7.40
C PRO A 406 24.27 -40.83 -8.79
N GLU A 407 23.16 -40.27 -9.27
CA GLU A 407 23.16 -39.38 -10.43
C GLU A 407 23.87 -38.07 -10.04
N VAL A 408 24.94 -37.74 -10.75
CA VAL A 408 25.72 -36.52 -10.54
C VAL A 408 25.87 -35.78 -11.85
N ARG A 409 26.26 -34.50 -11.84
CA ARG A 409 26.52 -33.78 -13.09
C ARG A 409 27.60 -34.49 -13.90
N CYS A 410 27.39 -34.65 -15.19
CA CYS A 410 28.43 -35.16 -16.08
C CYS A 410 29.68 -34.27 -16.05
N GLU A 411 30.84 -34.88 -15.86
CA GLU A 411 32.14 -34.21 -15.87
C GLU A 411 33.00 -34.71 -17.03
N GLY A 412 33.68 -33.77 -17.68
CA GLY A 412 34.49 -34.06 -18.86
C GLY A 412 33.68 -34.64 -20.02
N GLY A 413 34.39 -34.94 -21.09
CA GLY A 413 33.90 -35.81 -22.14
C GLY A 413 34.52 -35.49 -23.48
N HIS A 414 34.54 -36.50 -24.34
CA HIS A 414 34.92 -36.38 -25.74
C HIS A 414 34.07 -37.32 -26.59
N GLU A 415 33.92 -36.97 -27.87
CA GLU A 415 33.30 -37.84 -28.86
C GLU A 415 34.25 -39.01 -29.15
N VAL A 416 33.73 -40.23 -29.08
CA VAL A 416 34.43 -41.46 -29.42
C VAL A 416 33.61 -42.25 -30.43
N GLU A 417 34.27 -42.79 -31.45
CA GLU A 417 33.60 -43.67 -32.41
C GLU A 417 33.51 -45.08 -31.84
N LYS A 418 32.28 -45.54 -31.57
CA LYS A 418 31.98 -46.91 -31.09
C LYS A 418 31.06 -47.58 -32.09
N ASN A 419 31.51 -48.69 -32.68
CA ASN A 419 30.76 -49.50 -33.66
C ASN A 419 30.23 -48.70 -34.88
N GLY A 420 31.00 -47.72 -35.38
CA GLY A 420 30.60 -46.88 -36.51
C GLY A 420 29.55 -45.82 -36.17
N LYS A 421 29.32 -45.57 -34.87
CA LYS A 421 28.48 -44.50 -34.35
C LYS A 421 29.32 -43.61 -33.42
N GLU A 422 29.20 -42.31 -33.58
CA GLU A 422 29.77 -41.36 -32.62
C GLU A 422 28.98 -41.41 -31.32
N GLU A 423 29.67 -41.71 -30.21
CA GLU A 423 29.12 -41.75 -28.86
C GLU A 423 29.89 -40.79 -27.95
N LEU A 424 29.22 -40.25 -26.94
CA LEU A 424 29.82 -39.37 -25.94
C LEU A 424 30.27 -40.20 -24.72
N GLU A 425 31.53 -40.08 -24.35
CA GLU A 425 32.09 -40.73 -23.16
C GLU A 425 32.44 -39.68 -22.10
N PHE A 426 31.92 -39.83 -20.88
CA PHE A 426 32.13 -38.90 -19.76
C PHE A 426 33.12 -39.48 -18.74
N SER A 427 33.83 -38.61 -18.03
CA SER A 427 34.87 -39.04 -17.09
C SER A 427 34.33 -39.61 -15.77
N ASN A 428 33.07 -39.38 -15.47
CA ASN A 428 32.42 -39.77 -14.22
C ASN A 428 31.16 -40.63 -14.40
N GLY A 429 31.10 -41.38 -15.50
CA GLY A 429 30.06 -42.37 -15.74
C GLY A 429 29.43 -42.28 -17.13
N HIS A 430 28.27 -42.90 -17.28
CA HIS A 430 27.45 -42.80 -18.48
C HIS A 430 26.31 -41.82 -18.23
N GLU A 431 25.91 -41.10 -19.27
CA GLU A 431 24.75 -40.22 -19.20
C GLU A 431 23.48 -41.04 -18.97
N VAL A 432 22.67 -40.58 -18.02
CA VAL A 432 21.41 -41.25 -17.64
C VAL A 432 20.18 -40.39 -17.92
N ARG A 433 20.30 -39.06 -17.82
CA ARG A 433 19.22 -38.11 -18.13
C ARG A 433 19.69 -36.66 -18.24
N ASP A 434 18.88 -35.84 -18.90
CA ASP A 434 18.90 -34.39 -18.79
C ASP A 434 17.97 -33.92 -17.65
N HIS A 435 18.41 -32.91 -16.89
CA HIS A 435 17.63 -32.32 -15.81
C HIS A 435 17.75 -30.78 -15.79
N ASP A 436 16.65 -30.08 -15.52
CA ASP A 436 16.68 -28.65 -15.19
C ASP A 436 17.08 -28.40 -13.73
N GLY A 437 17.46 -27.16 -13.40
CA GLY A 437 17.73 -26.73 -12.03
C GLY A 437 19.19 -26.82 -11.59
N TYR A 438 20.11 -27.08 -12.52
CA TYR A 438 21.55 -27.10 -12.27
C TYR A 438 22.25 -25.94 -13.02
N ASP A 439 23.44 -25.56 -12.58
CA ASP A 439 24.28 -24.53 -13.23
C ASP A 439 25.14 -25.10 -14.38
N TYR A 440 25.62 -24.24 -15.30
CA TYR A 440 26.66 -24.59 -16.25
C TYR A 440 28.03 -24.39 -15.59
N ASN A 441 28.77 -25.47 -15.31
CA ASN A 441 30.15 -25.33 -14.86
C ASN A 441 31.04 -24.97 -16.06
N VAL A 442 31.32 -23.68 -16.23
CA VAL A 442 32.12 -23.13 -17.35
C VAL A 442 33.61 -22.97 -17.01
N CYS A 443 34.08 -23.51 -15.88
CA CYS A 443 35.43 -23.26 -15.37
C CYS A 443 36.56 -23.67 -16.31
N SER A 444 36.39 -24.71 -17.11
CA SER A 444 37.38 -25.16 -18.09
C SER A 444 37.68 -24.09 -19.17
N ARG A 445 36.73 -23.20 -19.45
CA ARG A 445 36.87 -22.09 -20.41
C ARG A 445 37.47 -20.83 -19.79
N PHE A 446 37.32 -20.64 -18.48
CA PHE A 446 37.58 -19.37 -17.80
C PHE A 446 38.60 -19.48 -16.66
N GLY A 447 39.60 -20.35 -16.80
CA GLY A 447 40.79 -20.36 -15.94
C GLY A 447 40.76 -21.29 -14.72
N GLY A 448 39.74 -22.13 -14.56
CA GLY A 448 39.68 -23.20 -13.56
C GLY A 448 38.79 -22.90 -12.33
N LYS A 449 38.65 -23.91 -11.45
CA LYS A 449 37.79 -23.84 -10.24
C LYS A 449 38.24 -22.67 -9.35
N ASN A 450 37.29 -21.85 -8.89
CA ASN A 450 37.49 -20.62 -8.10
C ASN A 450 37.98 -19.38 -8.86
N GLN A 451 38.01 -19.43 -10.19
CA GLN A 451 38.14 -18.20 -10.99
C GLN A 451 36.76 -17.55 -11.21
N PRO A 452 36.70 -16.21 -11.38
CA PRO A 452 35.48 -15.55 -11.82
C PRO A 452 34.98 -16.21 -13.11
N ALA A 453 33.66 -16.29 -13.29
CA ALA A 453 33.07 -16.84 -14.51
C ALA A 453 33.45 -16.08 -15.78
N PHE A 454 34.00 -14.87 -15.65
CA PHE A 454 34.32 -13.97 -16.76
C PHE A 454 35.66 -13.23 -16.54
N PRO A 455 36.52 -13.10 -17.56
CA PRO A 455 37.78 -12.37 -17.48
C PRO A 455 37.60 -10.89 -17.85
N SER A 456 36.75 -10.11 -17.17
CA SER A 456 36.81 -8.62 -17.22
C SER A 456 35.68 -7.91 -16.45
N ASN A 457 36.06 -6.97 -15.60
CA ASN A 457 35.52 -5.60 -15.49
C ASN A 457 34.02 -5.32 -15.24
N TYR A 458 33.17 -6.30 -14.96
CA TYR A 458 31.75 -6.04 -14.63
C TYR A 458 31.50 -6.14 -13.11
N PRO A 459 31.57 -5.04 -12.34
CA PRO A 459 31.56 -5.07 -10.87
C PRO A 459 30.24 -5.56 -10.27
N ASN A 460 29.15 -5.59 -11.05
CA ASN A 460 27.81 -5.99 -10.61
C ASN A 460 27.32 -7.29 -11.26
N SER A 461 28.24 -8.15 -11.72
CA SER A 461 27.87 -9.46 -12.30
C SER A 461 27.18 -10.36 -11.29
N ILE A 462 26.09 -11.03 -11.70
CA ILE A 462 25.53 -12.13 -10.93
C ILE A 462 26.40 -13.39 -10.96
N TYR A 463 27.34 -13.48 -11.91
CA TYR A 463 28.22 -14.62 -12.11
C TYR A 463 29.50 -14.46 -11.28
N THR A 464 29.47 -14.90 -10.03
CA THR A 464 30.62 -14.76 -9.11
C THR A 464 31.63 -15.90 -9.22
N ASN A 465 31.20 -17.09 -9.69
CA ASN A 465 32.03 -18.27 -9.82
C ASN A 465 31.67 -19.04 -11.10
N CYS A 466 32.69 -19.47 -11.86
CA CYS A 466 32.52 -20.26 -13.08
C CYS A 466 31.78 -21.60 -12.86
N ALA A 467 31.78 -22.13 -11.64
CA ALA A 467 31.11 -23.38 -11.28
C ALA A 467 29.66 -23.17 -10.80
N GLN A 468 29.17 -21.92 -10.80
CA GLN A 468 27.84 -21.56 -10.28
C GLN A 468 27.10 -20.63 -11.25
N VAL A 469 27.39 -20.72 -12.56
CA VAL A 469 26.72 -19.92 -13.58
C VAL A 469 25.31 -20.46 -13.81
N PRO A 470 24.24 -19.69 -13.54
CA PRO A 470 22.87 -20.13 -13.80
C PRO A 470 22.70 -20.61 -15.25
N ALA A 471 22.09 -21.78 -15.42
CA ALA A 471 21.92 -22.38 -16.75
C ALA A 471 20.68 -21.83 -17.47
N GLY A 472 20.86 -21.54 -18.76
CA GLY A 472 19.80 -21.10 -19.65
C GLY A 472 19.15 -19.78 -19.25
N LEU A 473 18.14 -19.39 -20.01
CA LEU A 473 17.42 -18.15 -19.78
C LEU A 473 16.74 -18.12 -18.41
N ILE A 474 16.04 -19.20 -18.05
CA ILE A 474 15.32 -19.27 -16.77
C ILE A 474 16.28 -19.11 -15.59
N GLY A 475 17.47 -19.72 -15.65
CA GLY A 475 18.45 -19.61 -14.57
C GLY A 475 18.91 -18.16 -14.40
N VAL A 476 19.20 -17.48 -15.51
CA VAL A 476 19.58 -16.06 -15.50
C VAL A 476 18.43 -15.20 -14.96
N THR A 477 17.22 -15.36 -15.49
CA THR A 477 16.05 -14.58 -15.07
C THR A 477 15.73 -14.76 -13.58
N THR A 478 15.73 -15.99 -13.07
CA THR A 478 15.42 -16.26 -11.66
C THR A 478 16.48 -15.71 -10.70
N ALA A 479 17.77 -15.73 -11.10
CA ALA A 479 18.84 -15.11 -10.33
C ALA A 479 18.69 -13.58 -10.25
N ILE A 480 18.34 -12.94 -11.37
CA ILE A 480 18.08 -11.50 -11.40
C ILE A 480 16.83 -11.13 -10.62
N TRP A 481 15.76 -11.93 -10.74
CA TRP A 481 14.55 -11.74 -9.94
C TRP A 481 14.87 -11.74 -8.44
N GLN A 482 15.65 -12.70 -7.97
CA GLN A 482 16.10 -12.74 -6.57
C GLN A 482 16.92 -11.50 -6.19
N GLN A 483 17.80 -11.03 -7.08
CA GLN A 483 18.58 -9.80 -6.86
C GLN A 483 17.66 -8.58 -6.71
N LEU A 484 16.66 -8.43 -7.57
CA LEU A 484 15.71 -7.31 -7.53
C LEU A 484 14.82 -7.34 -6.28
N ILE A 485 14.42 -8.53 -5.82
CA ILE A 485 13.75 -8.70 -4.51
C ILE A 485 14.65 -8.18 -3.38
N ASN A 486 15.91 -8.60 -3.35
CA ASN A 486 16.87 -8.18 -2.30
C ASN A 486 17.12 -6.67 -2.30
N GLN A 487 16.97 -6.02 -3.47
CA GLN A 487 17.13 -4.58 -3.64
C GLN A 487 15.82 -3.80 -3.44
N ASN A 488 14.70 -4.49 -3.18
CA ASN A 488 13.35 -3.90 -3.19
C ASN A 488 13.07 -3.10 -4.48
N ALA A 489 13.56 -3.58 -5.62
CA ALA A 489 13.51 -2.89 -6.90
C ALA A 489 12.27 -3.25 -7.75
N LEU A 490 11.55 -4.32 -7.39
CA LEU A 490 10.34 -4.75 -8.08
C LEU A 490 9.12 -3.90 -7.68
N PRO A 491 8.16 -3.67 -8.60
CA PRO A 491 6.90 -3.00 -8.31
C PRO A 491 6.11 -3.69 -7.19
N ILE A 492 5.94 -5.01 -7.28
CA ILE A 492 5.22 -5.79 -6.28
C ILE A 492 6.21 -6.34 -5.26
N ASN A 493 5.88 -6.14 -3.99
CA ASN A 493 6.56 -6.72 -2.86
C ASN A 493 5.58 -7.64 -2.12
N PHE A 494 5.58 -8.91 -2.52
CA PHE A 494 4.71 -9.96 -1.96
C PHE A 494 4.82 -10.07 -0.44
N ALA A 495 6.00 -9.85 0.14
CA ALA A 495 6.19 -9.90 1.60
C ALA A 495 5.46 -8.76 2.35
N ASN A 496 5.16 -7.66 1.67
CA ASN A 496 4.56 -6.47 2.27
C ASN A 496 3.07 -6.29 1.95
N LEU A 497 2.44 -7.15 1.12
CA LEU A 497 1.04 -6.98 0.72
C LEU A 497 0.06 -7.04 1.91
N ASN A 498 0.35 -7.86 2.92
CA ASN A 498 -0.49 -8.00 4.12
C ASN A 498 -0.46 -6.77 5.04
N SER A 499 0.43 -5.80 4.80
CA SER A 499 0.52 -4.56 5.58
C SER A 499 -0.35 -3.44 5.01
N GLN A 500 -0.94 -3.64 3.83
CA GLN A 500 -1.79 -2.65 3.18
C GLN A 500 -3.18 -2.60 3.82
N ALA A 501 -3.74 -1.40 3.92
CA ALA A 501 -5.13 -1.25 4.34
C ALA A 501 -6.05 -1.87 3.27
N ASN A 502 -7.25 -2.29 3.67
CA ASN A 502 -8.26 -2.72 2.71
C ASN A 502 -9.42 -1.72 2.82
N TYR A 503 -9.50 -0.80 1.84
CA TYR A 503 -10.54 0.23 1.81
C TYR A 503 -11.83 -0.23 1.13
N LEU A 504 -11.83 -1.39 0.45
CA LEU A 504 -13.02 -1.98 -0.20
C LEU A 504 -13.81 -2.88 0.75
N ASP A 505 -13.14 -3.54 1.69
CA ASP A 505 -13.77 -4.40 2.69
C ASP A 505 -13.95 -3.60 3.99
N ALA A 506 -15.02 -2.80 4.07
CA ALA A 506 -15.40 -2.05 5.26
C ALA A 506 -15.96 -2.96 6.39
N SER A 507 -15.37 -4.15 6.58
CA SER A 507 -15.47 -4.89 7.83
C SER A 507 -14.44 -4.29 8.80
N LEU A 508 -14.93 -3.67 9.88
CA LEU A 508 -14.14 -2.97 10.90
C LEU A 508 -13.07 -3.88 11.53
N ASN A 509 -11.89 -3.95 10.93
CA ASN A 509 -10.71 -4.48 11.59
C ASN A 509 -10.19 -3.41 12.56
N ALA A 510 -10.35 -3.65 13.86
CA ALA A 510 -9.95 -2.74 14.92
C ALA A 510 -8.46 -2.34 14.83
N SER A 511 -7.60 -3.19 14.28
CA SER A 511 -6.17 -2.88 14.06
C SER A 511 -5.93 -1.94 12.87
N ALA A 512 -6.72 -2.07 11.80
CA ALA A 512 -6.68 -1.18 10.63
C ALA A 512 -7.32 0.18 10.92
N PHE A 513 -8.38 0.22 11.74
CA PHE A 513 -8.93 1.47 12.26
C PHE A 513 -7.91 2.17 13.16
N VAL A 514 -7.28 1.47 14.11
CA VAL A 514 -6.24 2.06 14.97
C VAL A 514 -5.03 2.52 14.15
N GLY A 515 -4.60 1.77 13.13
CA GLY A 515 -3.49 2.14 12.25
C GLY A 515 -3.77 3.30 11.31
N SER A 516 -4.98 3.39 10.73
CA SER A 516 -5.41 4.52 9.88
C SER A 516 -5.62 5.80 10.69
N VAL A 517 -6.19 5.67 11.88
CA VAL A 517 -6.23 6.71 12.93
C VAL A 517 -4.79 7.15 13.23
N PHE A 518 -3.88 6.24 13.56
CA PHE A 518 -2.48 6.57 13.89
C PHE A 518 -1.68 7.20 12.72
N ASN A 519 -1.89 6.76 11.48
CA ASN A 519 -1.22 7.32 10.29
C ASN A 519 -1.80 8.68 9.88
N ALA A 520 -3.11 8.88 9.98
CA ALA A 520 -3.73 10.19 9.84
C ALA A 520 -3.23 11.14 10.96
N PHE A 521 -3.00 10.63 12.17
CA PHE A 521 -2.35 11.39 13.24
C PHE A 521 -0.90 11.74 12.90
N ASN A 522 -0.06 10.79 12.45
CA ASN A 522 1.33 11.07 12.07
C ASN A 522 1.48 12.08 10.92
N GLN A 523 0.59 12.07 9.92
CA GLN A 523 0.62 13.08 8.86
C GLN A 523 0.16 14.47 9.34
N SER A 524 -0.75 14.53 10.31
CA SER A 524 -1.17 15.80 10.93
C SER A 524 -0.05 16.47 11.76
N PHE A 525 0.94 15.69 12.23
CA PHE A 525 2.02 16.15 13.12
C PHE A 525 3.23 16.79 12.42
N LEU A 526 3.28 16.85 11.08
CA LEU A 526 4.42 17.38 10.31
C LEU A 526 4.18 18.74 9.64
N THR A 527 3.11 19.47 10.00
CA THR A 527 2.89 20.83 9.50
C THR A 527 3.65 21.86 10.35
N SER A 528 4.86 22.19 9.90
CA SER A 528 5.69 23.26 10.46
C SER A 528 5.12 24.65 10.14
N SER A 529 5.01 25.51 11.16
CA SER A 529 5.23 26.95 10.99
C SER A 529 5.67 27.59 12.32
N ILE A 530 6.63 28.51 12.24
CA ILE A 530 7.28 29.19 13.37
C ILE A 530 6.72 30.61 13.48
N SER A 531 6.20 30.99 14.65
CA SER A 531 6.36 32.35 15.20
C SER A 531 6.04 32.39 16.70
N GLN A 532 7.06 32.31 17.59
CA GLN A 532 6.99 32.48 19.07
C GLN A 532 5.81 31.82 19.84
N SER A 533 5.11 30.92 19.19
CA SER A 533 4.04 30.09 19.70
C SER A 533 4.55 28.67 19.83
N PHE A 534 4.16 27.99 20.91
CA PHE A 534 4.43 26.57 21.08
C PHE A 534 3.22 25.77 20.63
N ARG A 535 3.49 24.56 20.12
CA ARG A 535 2.52 23.51 19.86
C ARG A 535 3.00 22.27 20.58
N SER A 536 2.29 21.85 21.62
CA SER A 536 2.69 20.72 22.45
C SER A 536 1.64 19.61 22.43
N PRO A 537 2.05 18.34 22.26
CA PRO A 537 1.13 17.23 22.37
C PRO A 537 0.59 17.14 23.80
N ILE A 538 -0.71 16.95 23.92
CA ILE A 538 -1.39 16.68 25.20
C ILE A 538 -1.50 15.17 25.37
N LEU A 539 -1.08 14.67 26.53
CA LEU A 539 -1.40 13.33 26.99
C LEU A 539 -2.36 13.44 28.18
N GLY A 540 -3.53 12.85 28.02
CA GLY A 540 -4.66 13.01 28.92
C GLY A 540 -5.28 11.70 29.35
N VAL A 541 -5.91 11.72 30.52
CA VAL A 541 -6.77 10.66 31.03
C VAL A 541 -8.12 11.24 31.42
N ASN A 542 -9.19 10.50 31.19
CA ASN A 542 -10.54 10.91 31.56
C ASN A 542 -11.32 9.76 32.21
N VAL A 543 -12.25 10.13 33.08
CA VAL A 543 -13.22 9.23 33.70
C VAL A 543 -14.60 9.84 33.53
N LYS A 544 -15.55 9.04 33.05
CA LYS A 544 -16.97 9.38 32.90
C LYS A 544 -17.81 8.46 33.76
N ILE A 545 -18.81 9.01 34.42
CA ILE A 545 -19.83 8.25 35.13
C ILE A 545 -21.20 8.83 34.79
N GLY A 546 -22.14 7.98 34.42
CA GLY A 546 -23.44 8.44 33.98
C GLY A 546 -24.48 7.34 33.88
N TYR A 547 -25.60 7.70 33.27
CA TYR A 547 -26.67 6.78 32.95
C TYR A 547 -27.05 6.94 31.48
N GLN A 548 -27.31 5.81 30.82
CA GLN A 548 -27.84 5.78 29.48
C GLN A 548 -29.25 5.19 29.48
N HIS A 549 -30.15 5.86 28.77
CA HIS A 549 -31.53 5.43 28.56
C HIS A 549 -31.80 5.28 27.06
N TYR A 550 -32.21 4.10 26.64
CA TYR A 550 -32.63 3.81 25.27
C TYR A 550 -34.15 3.84 25.17
N PHE A 551 -34.65 4.67 24.27
CA PHE A 551 -36.08 4.74 23.96
C PHE A 551 -36.52 3.54 23.11
N ASN A 552 -35.60 3.01 22.29
CA ASN A 552 -35.77 1.81 21.47
C ASN A 552 -34.39 1.22 21.09
N ASP A 553 -34.38 0.22 20.21
CA ASP A 553 -33.15 -0.44 19.74
C ASP A 553 -32.18 0.46 18.98
N TYR A 554 -32.62 1.63 18.52
CA TYR A 554 -31.82 2.52 17.67
C TYR A 554 -31.43 3.81 18.37
N ILE A 555 -32.28 4.36 19.25
CA ILE A 555 -32.10 5.71 19.80
C ILE A 555 -32.01 5.66 21.33
N GLY A 556 -30.98 6.31 21.87
CA GLY A 556 -30.81 6.52 23.30
C GLY A 556 -30.24 7.89 23.65
N LEU A 557 -30.24 8.17 24.94
CA LEU A 557 -29.69 9.39 25.53
C LEU A 557 -28.81 9.01 26.72
N ALA A 558 -27.59 9.51 26.75
CA ALA A 558 -26.67 9.36 27.87
C ALA A 558 -26.40 10.71 28.52
N TYR A 559 -26.44 10.76 29.84
CA TYR A 559 -26.03 11.92 30.62
C TYR A 559 -24.99 11.49 31.66
N TYR A 560 -23.91 12.25 31.78
CA TYR A 560 -22.74 11.86 32.56
C TYR A 560 -22.01 13.04 33.16
N GLY A 561 -21.35 12.81 34.30
CA GLY A 561 -20.26 13.62 34.79
C GLY A 561 -18.94 13.13 34.20
N ILE A 562 -18.01 14.05 33.96
CA ILE A 562 -16.67 13.76 33.44
C ILE A 562 -15.60 14.51 34.25
N ILE A 563 -14.51 13.81 34.53
CA ILE A 563 -13.29 14.38 35.10
C ILE A 563 -12.15 14.03 34.15
N LYS A 564 -11.30 15.01 33.83
CA LYS A 564 -10.16 14.87 32.91
C LYS A 564 -8.90 15.43 33.55
N TYR A 565 -7.78 14.81 33.28
CA TYR A 565 -6.46 15.34 33.60
C TYR A 565 -5.58 15.25 32.36
N ASN A 566 -5.02 16.38 31.97
CA ASN A 566 -4.23 16.56 30.76
C ASN A 566 -2.86 17.14 31.12
N TYR A 567 -1.82 16.61 30.48
CA TYR A 567 -0.45 17.04 30.65
C TYR A 567 0.16 17.40 29.29
N ALA A 568 0.83 18.55 29.23
CA ALA A 568 1.65 18.96 28.11
C ALA A 568 2.94 19.61 28.63
N GLN A 569 4.03 19.46 27.87
CA GLN A 569 5.28 20.16 28.12
C GLN A 569 5.54 21.12 26.97
N ALA A 570 5.71 22.41 27.27
CA ALA A 570 5.90 23.47 26.29
C ALA A 570 7.09 24.33 26.70
N ASN A 571 8.12 24.44 25.83
CA ASN A 571 9.30 25.30 26.04
C ASN A 571 9.87 25.22 27.48
N ASP A 572 10.18 23.99 27.92
CA ASP A 572 10.69 23.64 29.26
C ASP A 572 9.73 23.85 30.45
N GLU A 573 8.50 24.33 30.21
CA GLU A 573 7.46 24.49 31.23
C GLU A 573 6.42 23.36 31.22
N LYS A 574 5.94 23.01 32.43
CA LYS A 574 4.93 21.96 32.63
C LYS A 574 3.54 22.57 32.70
N ILE A 575 2.67 22.19 31.77
CA ILE A 575 1.28 22.61 31.73
C ILE A 575 0.40 21.43 32.16
N GLN A 576 -0.29 21.60 33.28
CA GLN A 576 -1.26 20.62 33.78
C GLN A 576 -2.66 21.22 33.71
N GLN A 577 -3.60 20.48 33.12
CA GLN A 577 -5.00 20.88 33.02
C GLN A 577 -5.87 19.83 33.72
N LEU A 578 -6.59 20.24 34.76
CA LEU A 578 -7.62 19.44 35.42
C LEU A 578 -8.99 19.97 35.02
N SER A 579 -9.78 19.15 34.33
CA SER A 579 -11.13 19.52 33.89
C SER A 579 -12.18 18.69 34.61
N TYR A 580 -13.30 19.32 34.96
CA TYR A 580 -14.48 18.61 35.44
C TYR A 580 -15.73 19.23 34.85
N GLY A 581 -16.76 18.42 34.63
CA GLY A 581 -17.97 18.89 33.99
C GLY A 581 -19.00 17.80 33.77
N GLY A 582 -19.95 18.08 32.91
CA GLY A 582 -21.03 17.17 32.56
C GLY A 582 -21.35 17.22 31.08
N GLY A 583 -21.88 16.14 30.55
CA GLY A 583 -22.25 16.04 29.14
C GLY A 583 -23.54 15.27 28.93
N MET A 584 -24.11 15.49 27.74
CA MET A 584 -25.28 14.79 27.25
C MET A 584 -25.02 14.36 25.81
N ASP A 585 -25.15 13.06 25.54
CA ASP A 585 -24.93 12.45 24.23
C ASP A 585 -26.22 11.78 23.74
N VAL A 586 -26.63 12.09 22.51
CA VAL A 586 -27.62 11.30 21.78
C VAL A 586 -26.90 10.10 21.16
N LEU A 587 -27.46 8.91 21.34
CA LEU A 587 -26.93 7.63 20.88
C LEU A 587 -27.78 7.12 19.72
N PHE A 588 -27.13 6.74 18.62
CA PHE A 588 -27.75 6.11 17.46
C PHE A 588 -27.07 4.77 17.17
N ASP A 589 -27.70 3.66 17.55
CA ASP A 589 -27.21 2.30 17.32
C ASP A 589 -27.72 1.79 15.97
N PHE A 590 -26.81 1.49 15.04
CA PHE A 590 -27.15 0.91 13.73
C PHE A 590 -27.44 -0.59 13.81
N ILE A 591 -26.72 -1.28 14.71
CA ILE A 591 -26.82 -2.73 14.89
C ILE A 591 -27.08 -2.99 16.37
N THR A 592 -28.15 -3.71 16.68
CA THR A 592 -28.42 -4.25 18.02
C THR A 592 -28.72 -5.74 17.90
N THR A 593 -27.95 -6.56 18.61
CA THR A 593 -28.05 -8.02 18.58
C THR A 593 -28.56 -8.54 19.91
N TYR A 594 -29.50 -9.48 19.85
CA TYR A 594 -30.06 -10.19 21.00
C TYR A 594 -29.73 -11.67 20.93
N THR A 595 -29.43 -12.27 22.08
CA THR A 595 -29.27 -13.72 22.24
C THR A 595 -30.49 -14.31 22.93
N SER A 596 -30.90 -15.51 22.50
CA SER A 596 -32.02 -16.23 23.12
C SER A 596 -31.49 -17.13 24.22
N LYS A 597 -31.90 -16.88 25.47
CA LYS A 597 -31.70 -17.86 26.56
C LYS A 597 -32.98 -18.68 26.74
N LYS A 598 -32.85 -20.02 26.62
CA LYS A 598 -33.88 -20.95 27.07
C LYS A 598 -33.76 -21.08 28.59
N GLN A 599 -34.67 -20.45 29.30
CA GLN A 599 -34.90 -20.68 30.72
C GLN A 599 -36.42 -20.84 30.85
N ASP A 600 -36.87 -21.89 31.55
CA ASP A 600 -38.23 -22.44 31.56
C ASP A 600 -39.33 -21.43 31.18
N ASN A 601 -39.91 -21.62 29.97
CA ASN A 601 -41.01 -20.90 29.30
C ASN A 601 -41.38 -19.49 29.83
N PRO A 602 -41.25 -18.38 29.04
CA PRO A 602 -40.93 -18.26 27.60
C PRO A 602 -39.50 -17.78 27.30
N THR A 603 -39.05 -17.97 26.04
CA THR A 603 -37.73 -17.56 25.53
C THR A 603 -37.48 -16.06 25.73
N LYS A 604 -36.64 -15.69 26.70
CA LYS A 604 -36.29 -14.28 26.96
C LYS A 604 -35.15 -13.87 26.03
N LYS A 605 -35.39 -12.87 25.16
CA LYS A 605 -34.33 -12.18 24.42
C LYS A 605 -33.46 -11.41 25.42
N VAL A 606 -32.15 -11.62 25.39
CA VAL A 606 -31.17 -10.94 26.24
C VAL A 606 -30.20 -10.17 25.35
N PHE A 607 -30.02 -8.88 25.61
CA PHE A 607 -29.08 -8.03 24.89
C PHE A 607 -27.68 -8.66 24.82
N ALA A 608 -27.11 -8.71 23.62
CA ALA A 608 -25.79 -9.30 23.37
C ALA A 608 -24.77 -8.23 22.97
N SER A 609 -25.10 -7.38 22.01
CA SER A 609 -24.20 -6.31 21.56
C SER A 609 -24.93 -5.20 20.83
N SER A 610 -24.32 -4.02 20.78
CA SER A 610 -24.72 -2.94 19.88
C SER A 610 -23.53 -2.15 19.34
N PHE A 611 -23.69 -1.59 18.14
CA PHE A 611 -22.74 -0.71 17.49
C PHE A 611 -23.46 0.51 16.94
N GLY A 612 -22.88 1.69 17.16
CA GLY A 612 -23.53 2.95 16.82
C GLY A 612 -22.60 4.15 16.84
N VAL A 613 -23.21 5.31 16.67
CA VAL A 613 -22.60 6.63 16.81
C VAL A 613 -23.21 7.38 17.97
N PHE A 614 -22.47 8.36 18.48
CA PHE A 614 -23.01 9.32 19.42
C PHE A 614 -22.67 10.75 19.00
N GLY A 615 -23.54 11.69 19.37
CA GLY A 615 -23.35 13.12 19.17
C GLY A 615 -23.89 13.87 20.38
N GLY A 616 -23.11 14.80 20.94
CA GLY A 616 -23.45 15.42 22.21
C GLY A 616 -22.75 16.74 22.48
N LEU A 617 -23.06 17.30 23.64
CA LEU A 617 -22.44 18.52 24.16
C LEU A 617 -21.87 18.24 25.55
N ARG A 618 -20.69 18.81 25.85
CA ARG A 618 -20.03 18.74 27.16
C ARG A 618 -19.72 20.14 27.67
N GLY A 619 -20.27 20.51 28.82
CA GLY A 619 -19.79 21.68 29.55
C GLY A 619 -18.62 21.29 30.43
N LEU A 620 -17.47 21.96 30.27
CA LEU A 620 -16.25 21.68 31.03
C LEU A 620 -15.77 22.95 31.73
N TYR A 621 -15.34 22.78 32.98
CA TYR A 621 -14.53 23.77 33.68
C TYR A 621 -13.09 23.28 33.73
N ASN A 622 -12.20 23.99 33.06
CA ASN A 622 -10.78 23.68 32.88
C ASN A 622 -9.94 24.51 33.86
N SER A 623 -9.25 23.86 34.79
CA SER A 623 -8.27 24.49 35.69
C SER A 623 -6.85 24.23 35.18
N TYR A 624 -6.16 25.29 34.77
CA TYR A 624 -4.79 25.26 34.28
C TYR A 624 -3.80 25.61 35.37
N TYR A 625 -2.76 24.78 35.53
CA TYR A 625 -1.67 24.95 36.47
C TYR A 625 -0.37 25.16 35.67
N VAL A 626 0.13 26.40 35.69
CA VAL A 626 1.37 26.83 35.00
C VAL A 626 2.06 27.88 35.90
N PHE A 627 3.39 27.84 36.04
CA PHE A 627 4.16 28.73 36.93
C PHE A 627 3.68 28.81 38.39
N SER A 628 3.16 27.70 38.94
CA SER A 628 2.54 27.65 40.28
C SER A 628 1.30 28.56 40.46
N GLN A 629 0.73 29.07 39.38
CA GLN A 629 -0.55 29.80 39.37
C GLN A 629 -1.67 28.94 38.79
N VAL A 630 -2.91 29.21 39.22
CA VAL A 630 -4.11 28.49 38.77
C VAL A 630 -5.03 29.44 38.04
N LYS A 631 -5.41 29.11 36.80
CA LYS A 631 -6.42 29.86 36.05
C LYS A 631 -7.52 28.94 35.55
N GLY A 632 -8.76 29.28 35.87
CA GLY A 632 -9.95 28.57 35.42
C GLY A 632 -10.51 29.17 34.13
N SER A 633 -10.98 28.29 33.23
CA SER A 633 -11.75 28.66 32.04
C SER A 633 -12.92 27.69 31.86
N GLY A 634 -14.08 28.20 31.44
CA GLY A 634 -15.23 27.36 31.09
C GLY A 634 -15.33 27.22 29.57
N ASN A 635 -15.55 26.01 29.07
CA ASN A 635 -15.79 25.77 27.65
C ASN A 635 -17.01 24.86 27.45
N LEU A 636 -17.60 24.95 26.25
CA LEU A 636 -18.64 24.05 25.77
C LEU A 636 -18.08 23.29 24.57
N ASP A 637 -17.95 21.98 24.69
CA ASP A 637 -17.44 21.14 23.63
C ASP A 637 -18.59 20.46 22.88
N ILE A 638 -18.50 20.39 21.55
CA ILE A 638 -19.27 19.43 20.77
C ILE A 638 -18.50 18.12 20.68
N VAL A 639 -19.19 17.00 20.84
CA VAL A 639 -18.56 15.67 20.86
C VAL A 639 -19.28 14.73 19.92
N THR A 640 -18.52 13.92 19.20
CA THR A 640 -19.08 12.87 18.36
C THR A 640 -18.12 11.72 18.20
N GLY A 641 -18.62 10.54 17.87
CA GLY A 641 -17.81 9.36 17.67
C GLY A 641 -18.63 8.08 17.57
N PHE A 642 -17.94 6.96 17.73
CA PHE A 642 -18.52 5.62 17.67
C PHE A 642 -18.59 4.99 19.05
N ASN A 643 -19.67 4.26 19.31
CA ASN A 643 -19.81 3.40 20.48
C ASN A 643 -19.93 1.93 20.05
N TYR A 644 -19.33 1.04 20.85
CA TYR A 644 -19.53 -0.39 20.72
C TYR A 644 -19.78 -0.96 22.11
N ARG A 645 -20.87 -1.72 22.26
CA ARG A 645 -21.19 -2.41 23.50
C ARG A 645 -21.26 -3.90 23.24
N TYR A 646 -20.52 -4.67 24.02
CA TYR A 646 -20.66 -6.12 24.10
C TYR A 646 -21.05 -6.52 25.52
N LYS A 647 -22.26 -7.04 25.69
CA LYS A 647 -22.90 -7.31 26.99
C LYS A 647 -22.82 -6.08 27.91
N HIS A 648 -21.94 -6.09 28.89
CA HIS A 648 -21.74 -4.98 29.81
C HIS A 648 -20.51 -4.13 29.46
N SER A 649 -19.58 -4.63 28.64
CA SER A 649 -18.40 -3.88 28.20
C SER A 649 -18.79 -2.86 27.14
N LYS A 650 -18.33 -1.62 27.31
CA LYS A 650 -18.56 -0.51 26.38
C LYS A 650 -17.23 0.09 25.96
N TYR A 651 -17.10 0.37 24.67
CA TYR A 651 -15.98 1.05 24.05
C TYR A 651 -16.51 2.31 23.37
N SER A 652 -15.78 3.40 23.44
CA SER A 652 -16.18 4.66 22.81
C SER A 652 -14.95 5.39 22.29
N VAL A 653 -14.96 5.72 21.01
CA VAL A 653 -13.90 6.47 20.33
C VAL A 653 -14.52 7.69 19.69
N GLY A 654 -13.95 8.86 19.94
CA GLY A 654 -14.52 10.08 19.39
C GLY A 654 -13.64 11.30 19.49
N ILE A 655 -14.19 12.40 18.98
CA ILE A 655 -13.57 13.72 18.99
C ILE A 655 -14.36 14.66 19.90
N SER A 656 -13.67 15.65 20.46
CA SER A 656 -14.19 16.71 21.33
C SER A 656 -13.67 18.03 20.80
N VAL A 657 -14.56 18.90 20.33
CA VAL A 657 -14.19 20.19 19.72
C VAL A 657 -14.70 21.32 20.60
N PRO A 658 -13.82 22.16 21.19
CA PRO A 658 -14.25 23.32 21.96
C PRO A 658 -14.95 24.34 21.07
N LEU A 659 -16.16 24.78 21.45
CA LEU A 659 -16.96 25.73 20.67
C LEU A 659 -16.63 27.19 21.01
N ILE A 660 -16.10 27.45 22.21
CA ILE A 660 -15.74 28.80 22.64
C ILE A 660 -14.25 29.00 22.41
N GLN A 661 -13.90 29.96 21.55
CA GLN A 661 -12.53 30.42 21.39
C GLN A 661 -12.14 31.26 22.61
N SER A 662 -11.03 30.94 23.26
CA SER A 662 -10.60 31.63 24.48
C SER A 662 -9.07 31.67 24.59
N ASP A 663 -8.54 32.88 24.79
CA ASP A 663 -7.12 33.11 25.04
C ASP A 663 -6.85 33.23 26.54
N ILE A 664 -6.26 32.19 27.12
CA ILE A 664 -6.03 32.08 28.56
C ILE A 664 -4.62 32.59 28.87
N LYS A 665 -4.51 33.88 29.18
CA LYS A 665 -3.24 34.49 29.63
C LYS A 665 -2.94 34.17 31.11
N ILE A 666 -1.82 33.52 31.39
CA ILE A 666 -1.26 33.24 32.72
C ILE A 666 0.10 33.94 32.79
N ALA A 667 0.31 34.81 33.77
CA ALA A 667 1.55 35.59 33.91
C ALA A 667 2.13 35.45 35.32
N SER A 668 3.43 35.26 35.43
CA SER A 668 4.16 35.15 36.69
C SER A 668 5.35 36.10 36.72
N ASN A 669 5.58 36.74 37.87
CA ASN A 669 6.72 37.60 38.10
C ASN A 669 7.66 36.94 39.12
N ASN A 670 8.87 36.58 38.67
CA ASN A 670 9.94 36.03 39.52
C ASN A 670 11.12 37.01 39.55
N GLY A 671 10.93 38.18 40.18
CA GLY A 671 11.98 39.20 40.28
C GLY A 671 12.23 39.93 38.96
N ILE A 672 13.38 39.68 38.31
CA ILE A 672 13.89 40.47 37.17
C ILE A 672 13.23 40.08 35.82
N TYR A 673 12.43 39.02 35.80
CA TYR A 673 11.74 38.52 34.61
C TYR A 673 10.21 38.48 34.80
N ALA A 674 9.49 39.01 33.81
CA ALA A 674 8.06 38.85 33.64
C ALA A 674 7.79 37.77 32.58
N ASP A 675 7.27 36.62 33.04
CA ASP A 675 6.99 35.47 32.18
C ASP A 675 5.48 35.37 31.97
N SER A 676 5.00 35.28 30.73
CA SER A 676 3.58 35.05 30.44
C SER A 676 3.36 34.00 29.37
N VAL A 677 2.33 33.17 29.56
CA VAL A 677 1.86 32.16 28.62
C VAL A 677 0.40 32.47 28.28
N VAL A 678 0.07 32.55 27.00
CA VAL A 678 -1.29 32.62 26.48
C VAL A 678 -1.62 31.26 25.88
N LEU A 679 -2.61 30.55 26.42
CA LEU A 679 -3.11 29.29 25.84
C LEU A 679 -4.32 29.60 24.95
N ASN A 680 -4.32 29.09 23.73
CA ASN A 680 -5.43 29.28 22.80
C ASN A 680 -6.33 28.04 22.86
N GLU A 681 -7.56 28.18 23.36
CA GLU A 681 -8.62 27.18 23.20
C GLU A 681 -9.53 27.58 22.04
N GLY A 682 -10.01 26.62 21.23
CA GLY A 682 -10.91 26.92 20.12
C GLY A 682 -11.15 25.72 19.18
N GLY A 683 -11.95 25.92 18.13
CA GLY A 683 -12.37 24.85 17.22
C GLY A 683 -11.24 24.16 16.44
N SER A 684 -10.06 24.77 16.34
CA SER A 684 -8.84 24.16 15.79
C SER A 684 -8.11 23.23 16.77
N HIS A 685 -8.52 23.20 18.04
CA HIS A 685 -7.87 22.46 19.14
C HIS A 685 -8.72 21.28 19.59
N PHE A 686 -9.16 20.47 18.63
CA PHE A 686 -9.96 19.29 18.94
C PHE A 686 -9.12 18.21 19.63
N LYS A 687 -9.77 17.46 20.52
CA LYS A 687 -9.17 16.35 21.25
C LYS A 687 -9.79 15.04 20.79
N VAL A 688 -8.99 14.00 20.75
CA VAL A 688 -9.40 12.64 20.39
C VAL A 688 -9.33 11.79 21.65
N PHE A 689 -10.36 11.01 21.92
CA PHE A 689 -10.43 10.16 23.11
C PHE A 689 -10.80 8.73 22.76
N PHE A 690 -10.22 7.81 23.53
CA PHE A 690 -10.60 6.41 23.57
C PHE A 690 -10.98 6.04 25.00
N ASN A 691 -12.19 5.52 25.18
CA ASN A 691 -12.74 5.12 26.46
C ASN A 691 -13.16 3.66 26.45
N TYR A 692 -12.85 2.97 27.55
CA TYR A 692 -13.39 1.67 27.89
C TYR A 692 -14.21 1.77 29.17
N GLY A 693 -15.33 1.08 29.23
CA GLY A 693 -16.21 1.13 30.39
C GLY A 693 -17.09 -0.09 30.56
N TRP A 694 -17.85 -0.03 31.63
CA TRP A 694 -18.79 -1.07 32.03
C TRP A 694 -20.16 -0.45 32.29
N ILE A 695 -21.22 -1.14 31.85
CA ILE A 695 -22.62 -0.77 32.04
C ILE A 695 -23.27 -1.75 33.00
N PHE A 696 -23.90 -1.27 34.05
CA PHE A 696 -24.52 -2.05 35.13
C PHE A 696 -26.03 -2.25 34.93
#